data_AF-A0A0S7YCE9-F1
#
_entry.id   AF-A0A0S7YCE9-F1
#
_cell.length_a   1.000
_cell.length_b   1.000
_cell.length_c   1.000
_cell.angle_alpha   90.00
_cell.angle_beta   90.00
_cell.angle_gamma   90.00
#
_symmetry.space_group_name_H-M   'P 1'
#
loop_
_entity.id
_entity.type
_entity.pdbx_description
1 polymer ?
#
loop_
_entity_poly.entity_id
_entity_poly.type
_entity_poly.pdbx_seq_one_letter_code
_entity_poly.pdbx_strand_id
1 'polypeptide(L)'
;TLTPEEEKTVLERDWILQAEGKPLADRALQEIGWARELAARLAKHPHAPDLSADLAELGDLQGRLVALGPKAGEAAARDLYLAVRRAKRRIVFANPVIDFTEVLFIDNPYPQGREWPHQARHRNGMMAVPGGRLLVLEGLAPGGRIRKLAPDWPGSFWKADLSFDAKRVLFCFWRNDEPSFHLYEVDIDGSGLRQLTRGPYDDLDPIYLPDGHIMFTTTRANTYVRCMPYTYSYVLARCDADGGNIYLVSQNNEPDWCPALLNDGRIIYSRWEYTDKALWRIQSLWTVNQDGTSVTTFWGNQSVWPDHLAEPQPIPGSQRVMFTGLAHHNWFAGSIGIIDPSKGFNFPHGLTRVTRDVPWPECGRPPVDPPEKENYHSAGRLTAYKSPWPLSEEDFLVSARCPSRGDKFVLYLMDTCGNRELLYEGVHNIWHAMPVRPRRRPPVHADRVAWPGTGNERTEPKPGVLFSTNVRQNVPALQGAKVRHLRVIEMEARTYSLWTRDGRFSGPAVSALQDDGVKRILGTVPVEADGSVHFKVPPGAALHFQLLDEQYRALQTMRSFVGVMPAEERGCVGCHELHTVTPLRTSTAAALRRGPSDLEPPPWGTDSISYGRMVQPVLDRYCGTCHQGDGKGRKKLDLTLRPGTGIFAEPYLTLVGPVGFGLNSKPHTPGIAGALMCENYAHSDPESYATSPPMRHLSYTSRLVEIAMSGKHNDVKVDPVSVRQLIAWVDANCPYRGDDDIRALPDPSFARVEELPIRPRIWTAPRIARP
;
A
#
# COMPACT_ATOMS: atom_id res chain seq x y z
N THR A 1 5.71 -14.58 34.41
CA THR A 1 4.90 -15.79 34.19
C THR A 1 3.79 -15.80 35.21
N LEU A 2 2.58 -16.21 34.84
CA LEU A 2 1.46 -16.31 35.77
C LEU A 2 1.54 -17.63 36.55
N THR A 3 0.98 -17.68 37.75
CA THR A 3 0.69 -18.94 38.44
C THR A 3 -0.48 -19.68 37.75
N PRO A 4 -0.65 -21.01 37.96
CA PRO A 4 -1.76 -21.75 37.36
C PRO A 4 -3.16 -21.19 37.69
N GLU A 5 -3.37 -20.68 38.91
CA GLU A 5 -4.67 -20.10 39.30
C GLU A 5 -4.91 -18.73 38.64
N GLU A 6 -3.86 -17.92 38.49
CA GLU A 6 -3.92 -16.65 37.75
C GLU A 6 -4.20 -16.90 36.26
N GLU A 7 -3.54 -17.89 35.64
CA GLU A 7 -3.81 -18.28 34.25
C GLU A 7 -5.26 -18.70 34.07
N LYS A 8 -5.75 -19.59 34.95
CA LYS A 8 -7.15 -20.02 34.94
C LYS A 8 -8.10 -18.83 35.07
N THR A 9 -7.84 -17.91 35.99
CA THR A 9 -8.63 -16.68 36.17
C THR A 9 -8.65 -15.82 34.90
N VAL A 10 -7.51 -15.67 34.23
CA VAL A 10 -7.39 -14.92 32.96
C VAL A 10 -8.22 -15.59 31.85
N LEU A 11 -8.13 -16.92 31.71
CA LEU A 11 -8.89 -17.69 30.72
C LEU A 11 -10.40 -17.63 30.99
N GLU A 12 -10.83 -17.83 32.23
CA GLU A 12 -12.26 -17.75 32.57
C GLU A 12 -12.82 -16.35 32.31
N ARG A 13 -12.06 -15.29 32.63
CA ARG A 13 -12.43 -13.91 32.30
C ARG A 13 -12.57 -13.71 30.79
N ASP A 14 -11.67 -14.28 30.00
CA ASP A 14 -11.73 -14.25 28.54
C ASP A 14 -12.99 -14.92 28.01
N TRP A 15 -13.28 -16.13 28.49
CA TRP A 15 -14.46 -16.87 28.06
C TRP A 15 -15.75 -16.16 28.46
N ILE A 16 -15.83 -15.54 29.63
CA ILE A 16 -17.00 -14.74 30.01
C ILE A 16 -17.15 -13.51 29.09
N LEU A 17 -16.05 -12.86 28.70
CA LEU A 17 -16.09 -11.79 27.70
C LEU A 17 -16.65 -12.30 26.37
N GLN A 18 -16.21 -13.49 25.92
CA GLN A 18 -16.66 -14.12 24.68
C GLN A 18 -18.17 -14.47 24.69
N ALA A 19 -18.81 -14.55 25.86
CA ALA A 19 -20.25 -14.76 25.95
C ALA A 19 -21.09 -13.54 25.55
N GLU A 20 -20.46 -12.35 25.40
CA GLU A 20 -21.11 -11.11 24.93
C GLU A 20 -22.31 -10.66 25.78
N GLY A 21 -22.34 -11.04 27.06
CA GLY A 21 -23.48 -10.76 27.96
C GLY A 21 -24.74 -11.56 27.65
N LYS A 22 -24.68 -12.56 26.77
CA LYS A 22 -25.78 -13.50 26.53
C LYS A 22 -25.96 -14.43 27.73
N PRO A 23 -27.16 -15.00 27.96
CA PRO A 23 -27.36 -16.02 28.97
C PRO A 23 -26.37 -17.18 28.80
N LEU A 24 -25.62 -17.51 29.86
CA LEU A 24 -24.50 -18.45 29.77
C LEU A 24 -24.94 -19.86 29.37
N ALA A 25 -26.14 -20.30 29.75
CA ALA A 25 -26.68 -21.59 29.33
C ALA A 25 -26.91 -21.66 27.81
N ASP A 26 -27.56 -20.63 27.25
CA ASP A 26 -27.81 -20.53 25.80
C ASP A 26 -26.51 -20.43 25.02
N ARG A 27 -25.57 -19.60 25.51
CA ARG A 27 -24.25 -19.49 24.90
C ARG A 27 -23.48 -20.81 24.97
N ALA A 28 -23.55 -21.55 26.08
CA ALA A 28 -22.89 -22.85 26.21
C ALA A 28 -23.41 -23.85 25.15
N LEU A 29 -24.71 -23.86 24.87
CA LEU A 29 -25.28 -24.69 23.80
C LEU A 29 -24.76 -24.31 22.42
N GLN A 30 -24.61 -23.01 22.13
CA GLN A 30 -23.99 -22.53 20.88
C GLN A 30 -22.51 -22.96 20.79
N GLU A 31 -21.76 -22.80 21.87
CA GLU A 31 -20.35 -23.19 21.94
C GLU A 31 -20.15 -24.69 21.71
N ILE A 32 -21.04 -25.55 22.23
CA ILE A 32 -21.07 -27.00 21.93
C ILE A 32 -21.26 -27.24 20.44
N GLY A 33 -22.22 -26.53 19.81
CA GLY A 33 -22.46 -26.63 18.36
C GLY A 33 -21.22 -26.30 17.54
N TRP A 34 -20.60 -25.15 17.80
CA TRP A 34 -19.37 -24.73 17.12
C TRP A 34 -18.18 -25.64 17.41
N ALA A 35 -18.06 -26.19 18.63
CA ALA A 35 -17.01 -27.16 18.97
C ALA A 35 -17.15 -28.46 18.17
N ARG A 36 -18.39 -28.93 17.92
CA ARG A 36 -18.66 -30.09 17.07
C ARG A 36 -18.38 -29.80 15.60
N GLU A 37 -18.74 -28.63 15.10
CA GLU A 37 -18.38 -28.20 13.73
C GLU A 37 -16.86 -28.18 13.54
N LEU A 38 -16.13 -27.64 14.53
CA LEU A 38 -14.67 -27.65 14.56
C LEU A 38 -14.13 -29.09 14.56
N ALA A 39 -14.60 -29.95 15.46
CA ALA A 39 -14.18 -31.36 15.51
C ALA A 39 -14.43 -32.09 14.18
N ALA A 40 -15.59 -31.86 13.55
CA ALA A 40 -15.92 -32.43 12.24
C ALA A 40 -15.02 -31.91 11.11
N ARG A 41 -14.57 -30.65 11.20
CA ARG A 41 -13.54 -30.11 10.30
C ARG A 41 -12.21 -30.81 10.52
N LEU A 42 -11.75 -30.92 11.76
CA LEU A 42 -10.46 -31.55 12.11
C LEU A 42 -10.41 -33.03 11.72
N ALA A 43 -11.54 -33.74 11.79
CA ALA A 43 -11.66 -35.13 11.36
C ALA A 43 -11.38 -35.36 9.87
N LYS A 44 -11.43 -34.30 9.03
CA LYS A 44 -11.09 -34.36 7.60
C LYS A 44 -9.60 -34.20 7.33
N HIS A 45 -8.81 -33.84 8.33
CA HIS A 45 -7.37 -33.66 8.18
C HIS A 45 -6.67 -35.02 8.04
N PRO A 46 -5.62 -35.16 7.21
CA PRO A 46 -4.89 -36.43 7.06
C PRO A 46 -4.30 -36.99 8.37
N HIS A 47 -3.99 -36.10 9.31
CA HIS A 47 -3.51 -36.43 10.66
C HIS A 47 -4.55 -36.07 11.71
N ALA A 48 -5.82 -36.43 11.47
CA ALA A 48 -6.93 -36.09 12.37
C ALA A 48 -6.66 -36.56 13.81
N PRO A 49 -6.93 -35.71 14.82
CA PRO A 49 -6.85 -36.10 16.23
C PRO A 49 -8.03 -37.02 16.61
N ASP A 50 -7.81 -37.88 17.61
CA ASP A 50 -8.93 -38.57 18.29
C ASP A 50 -9.60 -37.61 19.27
N LEU A 51 -10.84 -37.22 18.95
CA LEU A 51 -11.65 -36.30 19.75
C LEU A 51 -12.85 -36.99 20.38
N SER A 52 -12.88 -38.33 20.40
CA SER A 52 -14.03 -39.11 20.89
C SER A 52 -14.38 -38.79 22.35
N ALA A 53 -13.37 -38.66 23.22
CA ALA A 53 -13.55 -38.30 24.62
C ALA A 53 -14.09 -36.87 24.78
N ASP A 54 -13.54 -35.89 24.06
CA ASP A 54 -14.02 -34.51 24.11
C ASP A 54 -15.45 -34.37 23.59
N LEU A 55 -15.80 -35.10 22.52
CA LEU A 55 -17.15 -35.12 21.97
C LEU A 55 -18.17 -35.78 22.92
N ALA A 56 -17.77 -36.83 23.63
CA ALA A 56 -18.59 -37.47 24.67
C ALA A 56 -18.84 -36.49 25.83
N GLU A 57 -17.78 -35.82 26.32
CA GLU A 57 -17.92 -34.81 27.38
C GLU A 57 -18.85 -33.66 26.96
N LEU A 58 -18.74 -33.16 25.72
CA LEU A 58 -19.66 -32.15 25.20
C LEU A 58 -21.11 -32.66 25.14
N GLY A 59 -21.33 -33.95 24.88
CA GLY A 59 -22.65 -34.59 24.95
C GLY A 59 -23.23 -34.57 26.36
N ASP A 60 -22.44 -34.97 27.35
CA ASP A 60 -22.85 -34.97 28.76
C ASP A 60 -23.13 -33.55 29.27
N LEU A 61 -22.26 -32.60 28.94
CA LEU A 61 -22.46 -31.18 29.27
C LEU A 61 -23.73 -30.61 28.64
N GLN A 62 -24.03 -30.98 27.38
CA GLN A 62 -25.29 -30.61 26.73
C GLN A 62 -26.49 -31.16 27.50
N GLY A 63 -26.47 -32.43 27.89
CA GLY A 63 -27.54 -33.06 28.67
C GLY A 63 -27.78 -32.33 30.01
N ARG A 64 -26.70 -31.97 30.71
CA ARG A 64 -26.75 -31.20 31.96
C ARG A 64 -27.30 -29.79 31.77
N LEU A 65 -26.92 -29.11 30.69
CA LEU A 65 -27.45 -27.79 30.33
C LEU A 65 -28.94 -27.82 30.03
N VAL A 66 -29.41 -28.82 29.27
CA VAL A 66 -30.84 -29.01 28.99
C VAL A 66 -31.62 -29.31 30.27
N ALA A 67 -31.06 -30.14 31.16
CA ALA A 67 -31.69 -30.48 32.45
C ALA A 67 -31.75 -29.30 33.44
N LEU A 68 -30.84 -28.32 33.34
CA LEU A 68 -30.82 -27.12 34.18
C LEU A 68 -32.12 -26.31 34.06
N GLY A 69 -32.71 -26.27 32.86
CA GLY A 69 -33.92 -25.52 32.55
C GLY A 69 -33.78 -23.99 32.68
N PRO A 70 -34.84 -23.22 32.35
CA PRO A 70 -34.81 -21.75 32.32
C PRO A 70 -34.77 -21.07 33.70
N LYS A 71 -34.89 -21.83 34.80
CA LYS A 71 -34.90 -21.32 36.19
C LYS A 71 -33.58 -21.56 36.94
N ALA A 72 -32.55 -22.03 36.24
CA ALA A 72 -31.28 -22.35 36.86
C ALA A 72 -30.59 -21.12 37.46
N GLY A 73 -29.89 -21.32 38.59
CA GLY A 73 -29.05 -20.29 39.19
C GLY A 73 -27.87 -19.93 38.28
N GLU A 74 -27.52 -18.64 38.25
CA GLU A 74 -26.46 -18.08 37.41
C GLU A 74 -25.10 -18.77 37.59
N ALA A 75 -24.78 -19.20 38.82
CA ALA A 75 -23.55 -19.92 39.14
C ALA A 75 -23.46 -21.30 38.43
N ALA A 76 -24.55 -22.07 38.41
CA ALA A 76 -24.56 -23.39 37.77
C ALA A 76 -24.42 -23.27 36.25
N ALA A 77 -25.06 -22.27 35.64
CA ALA A 77 -24.91 -21.98 34.21
C ALA A 77 -23.48 -21.53 33.88
N ARG A 78 -22.85 -20.74 34.77
CA ARG A 78 -21.45 -20.32 34.63
C ARG A 78 -20.49 -21.51 34.66
N ASP A 79 -20.63 -22.41 35.63
CA ASP A 79 -19.74 -23.56 35.75
C ASP A 79 -19.81 -24.48 34.52
N LEU A 80 -21.02 -24.73 34.02
CA LEU A 80 -21.22 -25.52 32.80
C LEU A 80 -20.67 -24.83 31.56
N TYR A 81 -20.87 -23.51 31.43
CA TYR A 81 -20.28 -22.73 30.34
C TYR A 81 -18.74 -22.83 30.35
N LEU A 82 -18.10 -22.64 31.51
CA LEU A 82 -16.65 -22.75 31.65
C LEU A 82 -16.14 -24.18 31.42
N ALA A 83 -16.94 -25.21 31.73
CA ALA A 83 -16.61 -26.60 31.39
C ALA A 83 -16.66 -26.83 29.86
N VAL A 84 -17.70 -26.35 29.18
CA VAL A 84 -17.81 -26.40 27.72
C VAL A 84 -16.61 -25.71 27.05
N ARG A 85 -16.22 -24.54 27.55
CA ARG A 85 -15.07 -23.80 27.02
C ARG A 85 -13.74 -24.53 27.23
N ARG A 86 -13.55 -25.24 28.35
CA ARG A 86 -12.39 -26.12 28.54
C ARG A 86 -12.34 -27.25 27.52
N ALA A 87 -13.46 -27.94 27.28
CA ALA A 87 -13.53 -28.99 26.26
C ALA A 87 -13.28 -28.45 24.85
N LYS A 88 -13.91 -27.33 24.49
CA LYS A 88 -13.67 -26.65 23.21
C LYS A 88 -12.21 -26.23 23.04
N ARG A 89 -11.57 -25.70 24.09
CA ARG A 89 -10.15 -25.34 24.04
C ARG A 89 -9.27 -26.55 23.73
N ARG A 90 -9.51 -27.71 24.35
CA ARG A 90 -8.77 -28.94 24.02
C ARG A 90 -8.93 -29.34 22.55
N ILE A 91 -10.15 -29.25 22.01
CA ILE A 91 -10.41 -29.50 20.58
C ILE A 91 -9.64 -28.51 19.70
N VAL A 92 -9.63 -27.21 20.05
CA VAL A 92 -8.86 -26.19 19.30
C VAL A 92 -7.37 -26.55 19.26
N PHE A 93 -6.77 -26.88 20.40
CA PHE A 93 -5.33 -27.20 20.47
C PHE A 93 -4.97 -28.61 20.00
N ALA A 94 -5.95 -29.48 19.77
CA ALA A 94 -5.76 -30.75 19.06
C ALA A 94 -5.67 -30.57 17.54
N ASN A 95 -5.88 -29.35 17.02
CA ASN A 95 -5.78 -29.08 15.59
C ASN A 95 -4.35 -29.36 15.08
N PRO A 96 -4.16 -30.29 14.11
CA PRO A 96 -2.84 -30.69 13.62
C PRO A 96 -2.00 -29.58 12.99
N VAL A 97 -2.59 -28.44 12.61
CA VAL A 97 -1.81 -27.29 12.09
C VAL A 97 -1.13 -26.48 13.19
N ILE A 98 -1.47 -26.74 14.46
CA ILE A 98 -0.81 -26.19 15.65
C ILE A 98 0.28 -27.18 16.10
N ASP A 99 1.31 -27.31 15.29
CA ASP A 99 2.46 -28.20 15.48
C ASP A 99 3.67 -27.48 16.12
N PHE A 100 3.40 -26.41 16.87
CA PHE A 100 4.40 -25.56 17.51
C PHE A 100 4.02 -25.30 18.97
N THR A 101 5.02 -25.01 19.80
CA THR A 101 4.84 -24.71 21.23
C THR A 101 5.28 -23.30 21.61
N GLU A 102 5.93 -22.60 20.67
CA GLU A 102 6.54 -21.29 20.88
C GLU A 102 6.03 -20.28 19.85
N VAL A 103 5.81 -19.03 20.28
CA VAL A 103 5.37 -17.92 19.42
C VAL A 103 6.23 -16.68 19.68
N LEU A 104 6.86 -16.16 18.63
CA LEU A 104 7.55 -14.87 18.58
C LEU A 104 6.54 -13.75 18.37
N PHE A 105 6.66 -12.62 19.06
CA PHE A 105 5.85 -11.42 18.83
C PHE A 105 6.51 -10.18 19.43
N ILE A 106 5.96 -9.02 19.13
CA ILE A 106 6.29 -7.78 19.82
C ILE A 106 5.17 -7.37 20.78
N ASP A 107 5.56 -6.79 21.91
CA ASP A 107 4.66 -6.15 22.86
C ASP A 107 5.09 -4.68 23.00
N ASN A 108 4.33 -3.78 22.37
CA ASN A 108 4.79 -2.41 22.12
C ASN A 108 3.75 -1.37 22.53
N PRO A 109 4.16 -0.24 23.15
CA PRO A 109 3.27 0.89 23.36
C PRO A 109 2.79 1.44 22.02
N TYR A 110 1.67 2.18 22.06
CA TYR A 110 1.28 2.98 20.91
C TYR A 110 2.29 4.12 20.70
N PRO A 111 2.57 4.51 19.45
CA PRO A 111 3.19 5.78 19.15
C PRO A 111 2.42 6.95 19.78
N GLN A 112 3.06 8.09 19.94
CA GLN A 112 2.44 9.31 20.45
C GLN A 112 2.82 10.52 19.58
N GLY A 113 2.30 11.69 19.93
CA GLY A 113 2.52 12.93 19.18
C GLY A 113 1.31 13.35 18.34
N ARG A 114 1.47 14.42 17.57
CA ARG A 114 0.37 14.93 16.73
C ARG A 114 0.15 13.99 15.54
N GLU A 115 -1.11 13.64 15.28
CA GLU A 115 -1.51 12.78 14.16
C GLU A 115 -0.85 11.38 14.17
N TRP A 116 -0.35 10.92 15.32
CA TRP A 116 0.34 9.64 15.46
C TRP A 116 -0.45 8.42 14.96
N PRO A 117 -1.80 8.34 15.02
CA PRO A 117 -2.53 7.17 14.50
C PRO A 117 -2.56 7.13 12.97
N HIS A 118 -2.21 8.24 12.32
CA HIS A 118 -2.22 8.33 10.86
C HIS A 118 -1.18 7.39 10.28
N GLN A 119 -1.57 6.68 9.23
CA GLN A 119 -0.75 5.64 8.60
C GLN A 119 0.63 6.14 8.11
N ALA A 120 0.80 7.39 7.68
CA ALA A 120 2.13 7.92 7.35
C ALA A 120 2.96 8.48 8.53
N ARG A 121 2.39 8.61 9.74
CA ARG A 121 3.08 9.19 10.92
C ARG A 121 3.50 8.14 11.95
N HIS A 122 2.67 7.13 12.18
CA HIS A 122 2.85 6.14 13.27
C HIS A 122 4.20 5.39 13.25
N ARG A 123 4.88 5.37 12.10
CA ARG A 123 6.16 4.69 11.86
C ARG A 123 7.39 5.58 11.96
N ASN A 124 7.22 6.90 11.98
CA ASN A 124 8.37 7.80 12.06
C ASN A 124 9.01 7.67 13.44
N GLY A 125 10.35 7.56 13.51
CA GLY A 125 11.08 7.46 14.77
C GLY A 125 10.68 8.54 15.80
N MET A 126 10.36 9.75 15.33
CA MET A 126 9.88 10.85 16.18
C MET A 126 8.56 10.60 16.92
N MET A 127 7.76 9.61 16.50
CA MET A 127 6.50 9.23 17.15
C MET A 127 6.66 8.03 18.09
N ALA A 128 7.84 7.39 18.09
CA ALA A 128 8.10 6.20 18.89
C ALA A 128 8.12 6.51 20.40
N VAL A 129 7.78 5.51 21.21
CA VAL A 129 7.66 5.64 22.68
C VAL A 129 8.38 4.48 23.34
N PRO A 130 9.33 4.72 24.26
CA PRO A 130 10.09 3.64 24.88
C PRO A 130 9.20 2.70 25.69
N GLY A 131 9.57 1.42 25.73
CA GLY A 131 8.86 0.36 26.47
C GLY A 131 8.53 -0.88 25.64
N GLY A 132 8.92 -0.91 24.37
CA GLY A 132 8.73 -2.05 23.49
C GLY A 132 9.52 -3.28 23.93
N ARG A 133 8.99 -4.47 23.65
CA ARG A 133 9.61 -5.75 24.00
C ARG A 133 9.49 -6.75 22.85
N LEU A 134 10.59 -7.42 22.52
CA LEU A 134 10.64 -8.55 21.59
C LEU A 134 10.67 -9.87 22.38
N LEU A 135 9.61 -10.67 22.25
CA LEU A 135 9.31 -11.78 23.16
C LEU A 135 9.04 -13.09 22.42
N VAL A 136 9.37 -14.21 23.07
CA VAL A 136 8.89 -15.55 22.74
C VAL A 136 8.03 -16.05 23.91
N LEU A 137 6.82 -16.53 23.61
CA LEU A 137 5.96 -17.25 24.55
C LEU A 137 6.08 -18.75 24.31
N GLU A 138 6.38 -19.50 25.36
CA GLU A 138 6.40 -20.96 25.37
C GLU A 138 5.17 -21.51 26.13
N GLY A 139 4.42 -22.43 25.53
CA GLY A 139 3.28 -23.13 26.15
C GLY A 139 1.88 -22.67 25.72
N LEU A 140 1.76 -21.84 24.67
CA LEU A 140 0.50 -21.41 24.02
C LEU A 140 -0.68 -21.07 24.95
N ALA A 141 -0.39 -20.47 26.11
CA ALA A 141 -1.38 -20.08 27.10
C ALA A 141 -0.96 -18.78 27.80
N PRO A 142 -1.89 -18.04 28.43
CA PRO A 142 -1.59 -16.75 29.05
C PRO A 142 -0.50 -16.82 30.13
N GLY A 143 -0.35 -17.95 30.82
CA GLY A 143 0.69 -18.20 31.81
C GLY A 143 1.96 -18.85 31.26
N GLY A 144 2.10 -18.97 29.94
CA GLY A 144 3.31 -19.52 29.31
C GLY A 144 4.59 -18.76 29.68
N ARG A 145 5.74 -19.44 29.52
CA ARG A 145 7.05 -18.89 29.86
C ARG A 145 7.44 -17.84 28.82
N ILE A 146 7.89 -16.67 29.28
CA ILE A 146 8.34 -15.58 28.41
C ILE A 146 9.86 -15.54 28.35
N ARG A 147 10.41 -15.58 27.14
CA ARG A 147 11.82 -15.31 26.85
C ARG A 147 11.93 -13.95 26.15
N LYS A 148 12.78 -13.06 26.65
CA LYS A 148 13.12 -11.79 25.99
C LYS A 148 14.28 -12.02 25.03
N LEU A 149 14.20 -11.47 23.81
CA LEU A 149 15.26 -11.64 22.80
C LEU A 149 16.19 -10.43 22.68
N ALA A 150 15.76 -9.25 23.13
CA ALA A 150 16.57 -8.04 23.07
C ALA A 150 16.92 -7.54 24.48
N PRO A 151 18.05 -6.82 24.65
CA PRO A 151 18.39 -6.15 25.90
C PRO A 151 17.30 -5.17 26.33
N ASP A 152 17.27 -4.83 27.63
CA ASP A 152 16.35 -3.84 28.21
C ASP A 152 16.78 -2.40 27.87
N TRP A 153 17.00 -2.13 26.58
CA TRP A 153 17.24 -0.79 26.07
C TRP A 153 15.93 -0.01 25.98
N PRO A 154 15.88 1.26 26.44
CA PRO A 154 14.73 2.10 26.22
C PRO A 154 14.51 2.30 24.72
N GLY A 155 13.37 1.84 24.21
CA GLY A 155 13.06 1.92 22.78
C GLY A 155 11.75 1.26 22.40
N SER A 156 11.51 1.15 21.09
CA SER A 156 10.29 0.56 20.51
C SER A 156 10.64 -0.40 19.39
N PHE A 157 9.87 -1.49 19.29
CA PHE A 157 9.93 -2.42 18.17
C PHE A 157 8.77 -2.14 17.22
N TRP A 158 8.93 -2.49 15.94
CA TRP A 158 7.85 -2.33 14.97
C TRP A 158 7.45 -3.62 14.26
N LYS A 159 8.42 -4.37 13.72
CA LYS A 159 8.19 -5.68 13.10
C LYS A 159 9.41 -6.57 13.27
N ALA A 160 9.17 -7.87 13.35
CA ALA A 160 10.19 -8.90 13.30
C ALA A 160 9.86 -9.92 12.20
N ASP A 161 10.87 -10.61 11.70
CA ASP A 161 10.78 -11.79 10.84
C ASP A 161 11.69 -12.90 11.37
N LEU A 162 11.19 -14.12 11.31
CA LEU A 162 11.91 -15.31 11.76
C LEU A 162 12.59 -15.96 10.55
N SER A 163 13.89 -16.22 10.67
CA SER A 163 14.67 -16.95 9.67
C SER A 163 14.04 -18.31 9.31
N PHE A 164 14.26 -18.78 8.09
CA PHE A 164 13.61 -20.01 7.59
C PHE A 164 13.91 -21.26 8.42
N ASP A 165 15.08 -21.32 9.08
CA ASP A 165 15.47 -22.40 9.98
C ASP A 165 15.07 -22.17 11.45
N ALA A 166 14.39 -21.05 11.73
CA ALA A 166 13.93 -20.61 13.05
C ALA A 166 15.04 -20.38 14.09
N LYS A 167 16.27 -20.10 13.66
CA LYS A 167 17.40 -19.90 14.57
C LYS A 167 17.67 -18.43 14.89
N ARG A 168 17.28 -17.53 14.00
CA ARG A 168 17.53 -16.09 14.08
C ARG A 168 16.28 -15.26 13.84
N VAL A 169 16.23 -14.10 14.47
CA VAL A 169 15.17 -13.11 14.36
C VAL A 169 15.77 -11.81 13.83
N LEU A 170 15.24 -11.34 12.71
CA LEU A 170 15.51 -10.03 12.12
C LEU A 170 14.41 -9.08 12.58
N PHE A 171 14.76 -7.88 13.03
CA PHE A 171 13.79 -6.92 13.53
C PHE A 171 14.24 -5.48 13.33
N CYS A 172 13.30 -4.55 13.42
CA CYS A 172 13.60 -3.13 13.52
C CYS A 172 13.34 -2.60 14.93
N PHE A 173 14.24 -1.74 15.38
CA PHE A 173 14.22 -1.16 16.72
C PHE A 173 14.63 0.31 16.67
N TRP A 174 13.81 1.15 17.32
CA TRP A 174 14.15 2.53 17.61
C TRP A 174 14.70 2.59 19.02
N ARG A 175 15.93 3.07 19.15
CA ARG A 175 16.53 3.35 20.46
C ARG A 175 16.19 4.78 20.86
N ASN A 176 15.85 4.99 22.13
CA ASN A 176 15.46 6.33 22.63
C ASN A 176 16.63 7.36 22.64
N ASP A 177 17.86 6.92 22.38
CA ASP A 177 19.05 7.76 22.19
C ASP A 177 19.39 8.01 20.70
N GLU A 178 18.60 7.46 19.77
CA GLU A 178 18.77 7.61 18.32
C GLU A 178 17.52 8.25 17.68
N PRO A 179 17.66 8.98 16.56
CA PRO A 179 16.53 9.66 15.93
C PRO A 179 15.62 8.74 15.10
N SER A 180 16.06 7.51 14.80
CA SER A 180 15.46 6.67 13.77
C SER A 180 15.48 5.18 14.11
N PHE A 181 14.58 4.41 13.47
CA PHE A 181 14.59 2.96 13.53
C PHE A 181 15.75 2.36 12.72
N HIS A 182 16.38 1.33 13.27
CA HIS A 182 17.43 0.57 12.59
C HIS A 182 17.14 -0.93 12.59
N LEU A 183 17.77 -1.64 11.66
CA LEU A 183 17.66 -3.10 11.54
C LEU A 183 18.67 -3.79 12.45
N TYR A 184 18.24 -4.87 13.07
CA TYR A 184 19.03 -5.71 13.97
C TYR A 184 18.72 -7.19 13.71
N GLU A 185 19.67 -8.06 14.01
CA GLU A 185 19.47 -9.52 14.02
C GLU A 185 19.93 -10.09 15.36
N VAL A 186 19.23 -11.10 15.88
CA VAL A 186 19.55 -11.80 17.13
C VAL A 186 19.24 -13.28 17.00
N ASP A 187 19.95 -14.14 17.72
CA ASP A 187 19.62 -15.56 17.81
C ASP A 187 18.32 -15.76 18.61
N ILE A 188 17.59 -16.85 18.33
CA ILE A 188 16.27 -17.15 18.94
C ILE A 188 16.36 -17.43 20.46
N ASP A 189 17.57 -17.67 20.96
CA ASP A 189 17.89 -17.79 22.38
C ASP A 189 18.21 -16.44 23.05
N GLY A 190 18.30 -15.35 22.28
CA GLY A 190 18.60 -14.00 22.73
C GLY A 190 20.09 -13.61 22.67
N SER A 191 20.97 -14.51 22.19
CA SER A 191 22.39 -14.23 22.01
C SER A 191 22.71 -13.65 20.61
N GLY A 192 23.97 -13.27 20.36
CA GLY A 192 24.42 -12.92 19.00
C GLY A 192 23.85 -11.62 18.41
N LEU A 193 23.33 -10.71 19.24
CA LEU A 193 22.74 -9.44 18.79
C LEU A 193 23.71 -8.62 17.92
N ARG A 194 23.26 -8.23 16.72
CA ARG A 194 23.97 -7.34 15.80
C ARG A 194 23.07 -6.22 15.29
N GLN A 195 23.64 -5.04 15.08
CA GLN A 195 23.00 -3.93 14.38
C GLN A 195 23.45 -3.91 12.93
N LEU A 196 22.51 -3.91 11.99
CA LEU A 196 22.76 -4.02 10.55
C LEU A 196 22.75 -2.66 9.84
N THR A 197 21.89 -1.74 10.27
CA THR A 197 21.80 -0.40 9.66
C THR A 197 22.02 0.73 10.67
N ARG A 198 22.43 1.89 10.15
CA ARG A 198 22.80 3.09 10.92
C ARG A 198 22.45 4.36 10.15
N GLY A 199 22.30 5.48 10.87
CA GLY A 199 22.22 6.83 10.30
C GLY A 199 20.91 7.54 10.65
N PRO A 200 20.59 8.66 9.98
CA PRO A 200 19.40 9.46 10.30
C PRO A 200 18.13 8.97 9.57
N TYR A 201 18.10 7.72 9.12
CA TYR A 201 17.03 7.15 8.31
C TYR A 201 16.34 6.02 9.06
N ASP A 202 15.02 6.00 8.99
CA ASP A 202 14.19 4.93 9.51
C ASP A 202 14.25 3.75 8.55
N ASP A 203 14.72 2.60 9.03
CA ASP A 203 14.72 1.32 8.34
C ASP A 203 13.76 0.36 9.09
N LEU A 204 12.69 -0.09 8.43
CA LEU A 204 11.54 -0.75 9.05
C LEU A 204 11.05 -1.97 8.24
N ASP A 205 10.20 -2.78 8.88
CA ASP A 205 9.54 -3.96 8.28
C ASP A 205 10.49 -4.92 7.56
N PRO A 206 11.60 -5.35 8.19
CA PRO A 206 12.54 -6.21 7.50
C PRO A 206 11.98 -7.62 7.30
N ILE A 207 12.36 -8.25 6.18
CA ILE A 207 12.10 -9.66 5.88
C ILE A 207 13.36 -10.34 5.35
N TYR A 208 13.52 -11.62 5.67
CA TYR A 208 14.54 -12.45 5.04
C TYR A 208 14.12 -12.82 3.60
N LEU A 209 15.07 -12.73 2.67
CA LEU A 209 14.93 -13.28 1.33
C LEU A 209 15.57 -14.68 1.25
N PRO A 210 15.05 -15.58 0.38
CA PRO A 210 15.53 -16.96 0.32
C PRO A 210 16.94 -17.10 -0.26
N ASP A 211 17.46 -16.04 -0.90
CA ASP A 211 18.82 -15.91 -1.44
C ASP A 211 19.83 -15.40 -0.40
N GLY A 212 19.39 -15.08 0.83
CA GLY A 212 20.24 -14.61 1.92
C GLY A 212 20.27 -13.09 2.10
N HIS A 213 19.67 -12.32 1.19
CA HIS A 213 19.55 -10.86 1.35
C HIS A 213 18.42 -10.49 2.32
N ILE A 214 18.33 -9.20 2.61
CA ILE A 214 17.25 -8.61 3.42
C ILE A 214 16.50 -7.59 2.57
N MET A 215 15.17 -7.61 2.64
CA MET A 215 14.32 -6.55 2.10
C MET A 215 13.60 -5.82 3.23
N PHE A 216 13.49 -4.50 3.11
CA PHE A 216 12.92 -3.65 4.14
C PHE A 216 12.37 -2.37 3.53
N THR A 217 11.70 -1.56 4.35
CA THR A 217 11.18 -0.24 3.98
C THR A 217 12.07 0.84 4.59
N THR A 218 12.38 1.91 3.84
CA THR A 218 13.35 2.91 4.28
C THR A 218 13.00 4.34 3.88
N THR A 219 13.41 5.32 4.69
CA THR A 219 13.35 6.76 4.37
C THR A 219 14.60 7.29 3.67
N ARG A 220 15.58 6.43 3.33
CA ARG A 220 16.82 6.80 2.60
C ARG A 220 16.57 7.45 1.23
N ALA A 221 15.39 7.22 0.64
CA ALA A 221 14.97 7.89 -0.59
C ALA A 221 14.73 9.41 -0.43
N ASN A 222 14.72 9.94 0.80
CA ASN A 222 14.43 11.36 1.11
C ASN A 222 13.11 11.85 0.52
N THR A 223 12.15 10.96 0.32
CA THR A 223 10.85 11.28 -0.28
C THR A 223 9.80 11.65 0.76
N TYR A 224 8.83 12.46 0.36
CA TYR A 224 7.71 12.90 1.19
C TYR A 224 6.36 12.51 0.59
N VAL A 225 5.39 12.19 1.45
CA VAL A 225 4.01 11.88 1.02
C VAL A 225 3.31 13.13 0.48
N ARG A 226 2.36 12.96 -0.45
CA ARG A 226 1.62 14.10 -1.03
C ARG A 226 0.43 14.60 -0.21
N CYS A 227 0.08 13.96 0.91
CA CYS A 227 -1.12 14.30 1.69
C CYS A 227 -0.87 15.24 2.88
N MET A 228 0.39 15.52 3.26
CA MET A 228 0.71 16.45 4.34
C MET A 228 2.19 16.87 4.37
N PRO A 229 2.50 18.12 4.74
CA PRO A 229 3.86 18.59 4.90
C PRO A 229 4.66 17.89 6.00
N TYR A 230 5.93 17.73 5.61
CA TYR A 230 7.09 17.03 6.18
C TYR A 230 6.95 15.56 6.59
N THR A 231 5.91 14.85 6.14
CA THR A 231 5.82 13.42 6.41
C THR A 231 6.63 12.60 5.42
N TYR A 232 7.62 11.86 5.93
CA TYR A 232 8.48 10.99 5.14
C TYR A 232 7.69 9.85 4.51
N SER A 233 8.06 9.52 3.28
CA SER A 233 7.62 8.34 2.57
C SER A 233 8.67 7.23 2.70
N TYR A 234 8.20 6.00 2.88
CA TYR A 234 9.04 4.81 2.96
C TYR A 234 8.96 4.07 1.64
N VAL A 235 10.10 3.67 1.09
CA VAL A 235 10.15 2.87 -0.13
C VAL A 235 10.88 1.55 0.14
N LEU A 236 10.70 0.55 -0.72
CA LEU A 236 11.42 -0.72 -0.59
C LEU A 236 12.91 -0.55 -0.90
N ALA A 237 13.74 -1.20 -0.08
CA ALA A 237 15.16 -1.37 -0.27
C ALA A 237 15.59 -2.82 -0.02
N ARG A 238 16.68 -3.21 -0.66
CA ARG A 238 17.36 -4.49 -0.46
C ARG A 238 18.80 -4.25 -0.01
N CYS A 239 19.32 -5.11 0.85
CA CYS A 239 20.72 -5.10 1.25
C CYS A 239 21.25 -6.53 1.45
N ASP A 240 22.57 -6.62 1.59
CA ASP A 240 23.26 -7.85 1.96
C ASP A 240 22.88 -8.29 3.38
N ALA A 241 23.18 -9.55 3.72
CA ALA A 241 22.85 -10.14 5.02
C ALA A 241 23.47 -9.40 6.23
N ASP A 242 24.54 -8.65 6.00
CA ASP A 242 25.24 -7.85 7.02
C ASP A 242 24.77 -6.38 7.07
N GLY A 243 23.84 -5.99 6.21
CA GLY A 243 23.34 -4.62 6.09
C GLY A 243 24.13 -3.73 5.11
N GLY A 244 25.17 -4.26 4.47
CA GLY A 244 25.91 -3.59 3.40
C GLY A 244 25.11 -3.50 2.09
N ASN A 245 25.61 -2.71 1.14
CA ASN A 245 25.06 -2.60 -0.22
C ASN A 245 23.54 -2.35 -0.29
N ILE A 246 23.09 -1.28 0.36
CA ILE A 246 21.68 -0.88 0.35
C ILE A 246 21.31 -0.26 -1.00
N TYR A 247 20.33 -0.85 -1.69
CA TYR A 247 19.76 -0.37 -2.95
C TYR A 247 18.27 -0.03 -2.82
N LEU A 248 17.83 1.08 -3.42
CA LEU A 248 16.42 1.47 -3.45
C LEU A 248 15.71 0.75 -4.59
N VAL A 249 15.06 -0.38 -4.31
CA VAL A 249 14.43 -1.22 -5.34
C VAL A 249 13.04 -0.76 -5.76
N SER A 250 12.44 0.19 -5.04
CA SER A 250 11.14 0.77 -5.39
C SER A 250 11.28 2.06 -6.21
N GLN A 251 10.50 2.14 -7.29
CA GLN A 251 10.32 3.33 -8.11
C GLN A 251 9.11 4.16 -7.66
N ASN A 252 8.50 3.85 -6.50
CA ASN A 252 7.32 4.59 -6.04
C ASN A 252 7.69 6.00 -5.56
N ASN A 253 6.79 6.94 -5.83
CA ASN A 253 6.84 8.32 -5.33
C ASN A 253 6.02 8.48 -4.04
N GLU A 254 5.38 7.42 -3.58
CA GLU A 254 4.59 7.30 -2.37
C GLU A 254 5.03 6.07 -1.54
N PRO A 255 4.47 5.84 -0.35
CA PRO A 255 4.86 4.73 0.50
C PRO A 255 4.60 3.34 -0.08
N ASP A 256 5.60 2.47 0.08
CA ASP A 256 5.49 1.01 -0.03
C ASP A 256 5.76 0.40 1.36
N TRP A 257 4.88 -0.48 1.84
CA TRP A 257 4.86 -0.96 3.22
C TRP A 257 4.59 -2.44 3.41
N CYS A 258 4.91 -2.92 4.61
CA CYS A 258 4.57 -4.24 5.10
C CYS A 258 4.97 -5.37 4.13
N PRO A 259 6.21 -5.41 3.62
CA PRO A 259 6.63 -6.50 2.75
C PRO A 259 6.48 -7.85 3.46
N ALA A 260 6.08 -8.85 2.70
CA ALA A 260 6.05 -10.26 3.08
C ALA A 260 6.42 -11.14 1.89
N LEU A 261 6.97 -12.32 2.15
CA LEU A 261 7.43 -13.24 1.10
C LEU A 261 6.30 -14.20 0.72
N LEU A 262 5.87 -14.23 -0.53
CA LEU A 262 4.89 -15.17 -1.06
C LEU A 262 5.46 -16.59 -1.21
N ASN A 263 4.57 -17.58 -1.31
CA ASN A 263 4.93 -18.98 -1.50
C ASN A 263 5.75 -19.26 -2.77
N ASP A 264 5.67 -18.38 -3.77
CA ASP A 264 6.42 -18.46 -5.04
C ASP A 264 7.75 -17.66 -5.02
N GLY A 265 8.09 -17.05 -3.89
CA GLY A 265 9.31 -16.26 -3.71
C GLY A 265 9.19 -14.78 -4.12
N ARG A 266 8.06 -14.32 -4.67
CA ARG A 266 7.84 -12.87 -4.86
C ARG A 266 7.61 -12.19 -3.51
N ILE A 267 7.89 -10.90 -3.44
CA ILE A 267 7.56 -10.07 -2.28
C ILE A 267 6.22 -9.41 -2.55
N ILE A 268 5.27 -9.56 -1.63
CA ILE A 268 4.00 -8.81 -1.62
C ILE A 268 4.10 -7.66 -0.63
N TYR A 269 3.51 -6.52 -0.96
CA TYR A 269 3.55 -5.32 -0.13
C TYR A 269 2.35 -4.41 -0.43
N SER A 270 2.07 -3.50 0.49
CA SER A 270 1.06 -2.46 0.35
C SER A 270 1.66 -1.23 -0.31
N ARG A 271 1.06 -0.75 -1.40
CA ARG A 271 1.52 0.41 -2.15
C ARG A 271 0.45 1.49 -2.18
N TRP A 272 0.88 2.70 -1.91
CA TRP A 272 0.15 3.93 -2.18
C TRP A 272 0.13 4.25 -3.67
N GLU A 273 -1.04 4.60 -4.21
CA GLU A 273 -1.17 4.91 -5.65
C GLU A 273 -2.11 6.09 -5.92
N TYR A 274 -1.57 7.31 -5.95
CA TYR A 274 -2.34 8.50 -6.32
C TYR A 274 -2.05 9.01 -7.73
N THR A 275 -1.36 8.27 -8.59
CA THR A 275 -1.04 8.75 -9.95
C THR A 275 -2.31 9.02 -10.76
N ASP A 276 -2.55 10.29 -11.09
CA ASP A 276 -3.79 10.77 -11.73
C ASP A 276 -5.05 10.19 -11.06
N LYS A 277 -5.04 10.01 -9.74
CA LYS A 277 -6.15 9.52 -8.91
C LYS A 277 -6.30 10.43 -7.71
N ALA A 278 -7.50 10.51 -7.14
CA ALA A 278 -7.67 11.30 -5.95
C ALA A 278 -6.74 10.86 -4.82
N LEU A 279 -6.17 11.85 -4.13
CA LEU A 279 -5.36 11.69 -2.93
C LEU A 279 -6.23 11.37 -1.70
N TRP A 280 -7.08 10.34 -1.81
CA TRP A 280 -7.91 9.87 -0.71
C TRP A 280 -7.16 8.82 0.10
N ARG A 281 -7.39 7.53 -0.16
CA ARG A 281 -6.87 6.46 0.70
C ARG A 281 -6.57 5.15 -0.03
N ILE A 282 -6.29 5.17 -1.34
CA ILE A 282 -5.98 3.93 -2.07
C ILE A 282 -4.59 3.38 -1.72
N GLN A 283 -4.57 2.29 -0.97
CA GLN A 283 -3.41 1.49 -0.62
C GLN A 283 -3.69 0.03 -1.01
N SER A 284 -3.12 -0.38 -2.13
CA SER A 284 -3.40 -1.66 -2.79
C SER A 284 -2.25 -2.65 -2.63
N LEU A 285 -2.47 -3.93 -2.93
CA LEU A 285 -1.43 -4.95 -2.84
C LEU A 285 -0.69 -5.07 -4.17
N TRP A 286 0.64 -5.12 -4.10
CA TRP A 286 1.55 -5.24 -5.24
C TRP A 286 2.60 -6.32 -4.96
N THR A 287 3.20 -6.83 -6.02
CA THR A 287 4.29 -7.79 -5.96
C THR A 287 5.52 -7.32 -6.71
N VAL A 288 6.69 -7.75 -6.26
CA VAL A 288 8.00 -7.53 -6.89
C VAL A 288 8.85 -8.79 -6.74
N ASN A 289 9.80 -9.02 -7.65
CA ASN A 289 10.79 -10.08 -7.48
C ASN A 289 11.82 -9.71 -6.40
N GLN A 290 12.61 -10.70 -5.97
CA GLN A 290 13.62 -10.55 -4.93
C GLN A 290 14.69 -9.49 -5.25
N ASP A 291 14.96 -9.27 -6.54
CA ASP A 291 15.92 -8.29 -7.05
C ASP A 291 15.31 -6.92 -7.37
N GLY A 292 14.01 -6.71 -7.13
CA GLY A 292 13.30 -5.46 -7.47
C GLY A 292 12.65 -5.44 -8.86
N THR A 293 12.86 -6.46 -9.70
CA THR A 293 12.27 -6.52 -11.04
C THR A 293 10.79 -6.91 -11.03
N SER A 294 10.09 -6.72 -12.16
CA SER A 294 8.73 -7.22 -12.39
C SER A 294 7.64 -6.72 -11.42
N VAL A 295 7.75 -5.47 -10.95
CA VAL A 295 6.72 -4.84 -10.11
C VAL A 295 5.33 -4.91 -10.75
N THR A 296 4.37 -5.55 -10.10
CA THR A 296 3.05 -5.86 -10.67
C THR A 296 1.95 -5.75 -9.62
N THR A 297 0.77 -5.25 -10.01
CA THR A 297 -0.40 -5.20 -9.12
C THR A 297 -0.82 -6.62 -8.73
N PHE A 298 -1.02 -6.86 -7.43
CA PHE A 298 -1.62 -8.10 -6.92
C PHE A 298 -3.13 -7.97 -6.79
N TRP A 299 -3.63 -6.89 -6.18
CA TRP A 299 -5.06 -6.62 -6.06
C TRP A 299 -5.34 -5.18 -5.61
N GLY A 300 -6.41 -4.57 -6.11
CA GLY A 300 -7.04 -3.39 -5.50
C GLY A 300 -6.69 -2.03 -6.09
N ASN A 301 -5.91 -1.96 -7.18
CA ASN A 301 -5.44 -0.68 -7.74
C ASN A 301 -6.58 0.23 -8.30
N GLN A 302 -7.79 -0.31 -8.43
CA GLN A 302 -9.00 0.44 -8.81
C GLN A 302 -10.14 0.24 -7.80
N SER A 303 -9.81 -0.05 -6.53
CA SER A 303 -10.78 -0.46 -5.51
C SER A 303 -10.86 0.54 -4.35
N VAL A 304 -12.08 0.78 -3.87
CA VAL A 304 -12.38 1.59 -2.68
C VAL A 304 -12.59 0.74 -1.43
N TRP A 305 -12.97 -0.52 -1.60
CA TRP A 305 -13.38 -1.38 -0.49
C TRP A 305 -12.53 -2.65 -0.42
N PRO A 306 -11.78 -2.85 0.68
CA PRO A 306 -11.28 -1.78 1.56
C PRO A 306 -10.32 -0.85 0.78
N ASP A 307 -10.19 0.39 1.21
CA ASP A 307 -9.29 1.36 0.57
C ASP A 307 -7.84 1.14 1.01
N HIS A 308 -7.62 0.54 2.19
CA HIS A 308 -6.29 0.23 2.71
C HIS A 308 -6.09 -1.24 3.09
N LEU A 309 -5.33 -1.94 2.25
CA LEU A 309 -4.88 -3.32 2.49
C LEU A 309 -3.46 -3.30 3.05
N ALA A 310 -3.28 -3.75 4.29
CA ALA A 310 -2.00 -3.77 4.99
C ALA A 310 -1.66 -5.17 5.52
N GLU A 311 -0.37 -5.38 5.81
CA GLU A 311 0.13 -6.61 6.45
C GLU A 311 -0.28 -7.90 5.71
N PRO A 312 -0.05 -7.96 4.39
CA PRO A 312 -0.32 -9.18 3.64
C PRO A 312 0.52 -10.35 4.18
N GLN A 313 -0.09 -11.52 4.30
CA GLN A 313 0.58 -12.78 4.61
C GLN A 313 0.10 -13.88 3.68
N PRO A 314 1.01 -14.66 3.06
CA PRO A 314 0.60 -15.79 2.23
C PRO A 314 -0.10 -16.85 3.09
N ILE A 315 -1.17 -17.44 2.55
CA ILE A 315 -1.74 -18.65 3.13
C ILE A 315 -0.87 -19.85 2.70
N PRO A 316 -0.35 -20.68 3.61
CA PRO A 316 0.51 -21.80 3.27
C PRO A 316 -0.14 -22.74 2.23
N GLY A 317 0.63 -23.10 1.19
CA GLY A 317 0.16 -24.03 0.15
C GLY A 317 -0.86 -23.43 -0.83
N SER A 318 -1.11 -22.12 -0.77
CA SER A 318 -2.14 -21.44 -1.56
C SER A 318 -1.57 -20.23 -2.33
N GLN A 319 -2.35 -19.69 -3.27
CA GLN A 319 -2.11 -18.38 -3.88
C GLN A 319 -2.86 -17.25 -3.15
N ARG A 320 -3.69 -17.60 -2.18
CA ARG A 320 -4.48 -16.65 -1.40
C ARG A 320 -3.61 -15.94 -0.37
N VAL A 321 -3.98 -14.70 -0.07
CA VAL A 321 -3.28 -13.84 0.89
C VAL A 321 -4.28 -13.34 1.92
N MET A 322 -3.97 -13.54 3.20
CA MET A 322 -4.67 -12.90 4.30
C MET A 322 -4.08 -11.51 4.54
N PHE A 323 -4.90 -10.53 4.89
CA PHE A 323 -4.46 -9.16 5.12
C PHE A 323 -5.30 -8.47 6.19
N THR A 324 -4.82 -7.32 6.67
CA THR A 324 -5.58 -6.41 7.53
C THR A 324 -6.11 -5.23 6.71
N GLY A 325 -7.43 -5.07 6.66
CA GLY A 325 -8.08 -3.87 6.12
C GLY A 325 -8.10 -2.77 7.18
N LEU A 326 -7.22 -1.79 7.06
CA LEU A 326 -6.96 -0.77 8.07
C LEU A 326 -7.63 0.56 7.76
N ALA A 327 -7.76 1.41 8.76
CA ALA A 327 -8.14 2.81 8.56
C ALA A 327 -6.90 3.61 8.15
N HIS A 328 -7.09 4.66 7.35
CA HIS A 328 -5.99 5.53 6.97
C HIS A 328 -5.62 6.49 8.10
N HIS A 329 -6.61 7.11 8.74
CA HIS A 329 -6.38 8.07 9.82
C HIS A 329 -6.28 7.38 11.18
N ASN A 330 -6.46 6.06 11.24
CA ASN A 330 -6.27 5.23 12.42
C ASN A 330 -5.75 3.83 12.06
N TRP A 331 -4.43 3.70 11.91
CA TRP A 331 -3.74 2.43 11.58
C TRP A 331 -4.05 1.27 12.53
N PHE A 332 -4.58 1.57 13.71
CA PHE A 332 -4.89 0.59 14.75
C PHE A 332 -6.38 0.22 14.79
N ALA A 333 -7.14 0.60 13.77
CA ALA A 333 -8.50 0.13 13.54
C ALA A 333 -8.54 -0.66 12.24
N GLY A 334 -9.08 -1.88 12.28
CA GLY A 334 -9.20 -2.70 11.09
C GLY A 334 -9.82 -4.07 11.32
N SER A 335 -10.06 -4.77 10.21
CA SER A 335 -10.61 -6.13 10.15
C SER A 335 -9.76 -7.02 9.25
N ILE A 336 -9.88 -8.33 9.39
CA ILE A 336 -9.14 -9.31 8.58
C ILE A 336 -9.94 -9.70 7.35
N GLY A 337 -9.27 -9.72 6.20
CA GLY A 337 -9.80 -10.21 4.93
C GLY A 337 -8.85 -11.19 4.25
N ILE A 338 -9.36 -11.83 3.20
CA ILE A 338 -8.56 -12.67 2.29
C ILE A 338 -8.75 -12.16 0.86
N ILE A 339 -7.64 -12.14 0.12
CA ILE A 339 -7.59 -11.93 -1.32
C ILE A 339 -7.31 -13.27 -2.02
N ASP A 340 -8.15 -13.60 -2.99
CA ASP A 340 -7.98 -14.69 -3.94
C ASP A 340 -7.78 -14.12 -5.36
N PRO A 341 -6.53 -14.03 -5.84
CA PRO A 341 -6.23 -13.40 -7.12
C PRO A 341 -6.80 -14.19 -8.32
N SER A 342 -7.19 -15.46 -8.13
CA SER A 342 -7.80 -16.25 -9.21
C SER A 342 -9.24 -15.82 -9.52
N LYS A 343 -9.89 -15.11 -8.58
CA LYS A 343 -11.28 -14.68 -8.72
C LYS A 343 -11.43 -13.25 -9.21
N GLY A 344 -10.36 -12.46 -9.22
CA GLY A 344 -10.32 -11.08 -9.72
C GLY A 344 -9.27 -10.23 -9.03
N PHE A 345 -8.96 -9.07 -9.62
CA PHE A 345 -7.88 -8.16 -9.17
C PHE A 345 -8.40 -6.84 -8.57
N ASN A 346 -9.73 -6.65 -8.52
CA ASN A 346 -10.37 -5.46 -7.98
C ASN A 346 -11.72 -5.82 -7.37
N PHE A 347 -12.19 -4.99 -6.45
CA PHE A 347 -13.49 -5.11 -5.80
C PHE A 347 -14.65 -5.29 -6.80
N PRO A 348 -15.61 -6.18 -6.52
CA PRO A 348 -15.69 -7.07 -5.35
C PRO A 348 -14.95 -8.41 -5.55
N HIS A 349 -14.40 -8.63 -6.73
CA HIS A 349 -13.91 -9.92 -7.17
C HIS A 349 -12.59 -10.29 -6.48
N GLY A 350 -12.55 -11.46 -5.86
CA GLY A 350 -11.39 -11.95 -5.11
C GLY A 350 -11.32 -11.49 -3.65
N LEU A 351 -12.25 -10.67 -3.15
CA LEU A 351 -12.27 -10.22 -1.76
C LEU A 351 -13.28 -11.00 -0.92
N THR A 352 -12.86 -11.48 0.25
CA THR A 352 -13.74 -11.96 1.33
C THR A 352 -13.36 -11.34 2.67
N ARG A 353 -14.34 -11.03 3.53
CA ARG A 353 -14.11 -10.58 4.91
C ARG A 353 -14.19 -11.76 5.88
N VAL A 354 -13.14 -11.93 6.69
CA VAL A 354 -13.05 -12.99 7.70
C VAL A 354 -13.70 -12.52 9.01
N THR A 355 -13.19 -11.45 9.62
CA THR A 355 -13.71 -10.95 10.91
C THR A 355 -14.93 -10.06 10.68
N ARG A 356 -16.12 -10.65 10.66
CA ARG A 356 -17.37 -9.95 10.25
C ARG A 356 -17.95 -9.01 11.29
N ASP A 357 -17.47 -9.09 12.52
CA ASP A 357 -17.88 -8.29 13.69
C ASP A 357 -17.25 -6.89 13.72
N VAL A 358 -16.24 -6.62 12.89
CA VAL A 358 -15.64 -5.29 12.73
C VAL A 358 -15.78 -4.85 11.26
N PRO A 359 -16.32 -3.66 10.97
CA PRO A 359 -16.45 -3.18 9.59
C PRO A 359 -15.09 -2.82 8.99
N TRP A 360 -15.06 -2.64 7.66
CA TRP A 360 -13.97 -1.93 7.01
C TRP A 360 -14.00 -0.46 7.48
N PRO A 361 -12.92 0.05 8.09
CA PRO A 361 -12.92 1.41 8.62
C PRO A 361 -12.73 2.45 7.50
N GLU A 362 -13.27 3.66 7.69
CA GLU A 362 -13.07 4.86 6.84
C GLU A 362 -13.53 4.80 5.36
N CYS A 363 -13.78 3.64 4.77
CA CYS A 363 -14.26 3.51 3.40
C CYS A 363 -15.80 3.46 3.26
N GLY A 364 -16.54 3.53 4.37
CA GLY A 364 -17.99 3.37 4.38
C GLY A 364 -18.44 1.94 4.11
N ARG A 365 -19.76 1.73 4.03
CA ARG A 365 -20.34 0.40 3.78
C ARG A 365 -20.18 0.04 2.29
N PRO A 366 -19.55 -1.11 1.95
CA PRO A 366 -19.42 -1.52 0.57
C PRO A 366 -20.79 -1.94 -0.02
N PRO A 367 -20.98 -1.83 -1.36
CA PRO A 367 -22.19 -2.31 -2.02
C PRO A 367 -22.45 -3.81 -1.84
N VAL A 368 -21.37 -4.60 -1.77
CA VAL A 368 -21.38 -6.03 -1.45
C VAL A 368 -20.21 -6.32 -0.50
N ASP A 369 -20.39 -7.27 0.41
CA ASP A 369 -19.38 -7.58 1.43
C ASP A 369 -19.31 -9.10 1.64
N PRO A 370 -18.69 -9.85 0.71
CA PRO A 370 -18.69 -11.31 0.73
C PRO A 370 -18.04 -11.85 2.01
N PRO A 371 -18.70 -12.74 2.76
CA PRO A 371 -18.05 -13.41 3.89
C PRO A 371 -17.07 -14.49 3.40
N GLU A 372 -16.03 -14.78 4.18
CA GLU A 372 -15.21 -15.97 3.95
C GLU A 372 -15.98 -17.26 4.30
N LYS A 373 -16.75 -17.22 5.39
CA LYS A 373 -17.61 -18.30 5.86
C LYS A 373 -18.97 -17.73 6.26
N GLU A 374 -20.03 -18.34 5.74
CA GLU A 374 -21.42 -17.94 6.07
C GLU A 374 -21.77 -18.18 7.54
N ASN A 375 -21.16 -19.18 8.18
CA ASN A 375 -21.36 -19.52 9.59
C ASN A 375 -20.40 -18.77 10.55
N TYR A 376 -19.81 -17.65 10.13
CA TYR A 376 -19.01 -16.83 11.04
C TYR A 376 -19.83 -16.37 12.25
N HIS A 377 -19.30 -16.54 13.45
CA HIS A 377 -19.92 -16.06 14.69
C HIS A 377 -18.99 -15.10 15.45
N SER A 378 -19.58 -14.07 16.08
CA SER A 378 -18.85 -13.20 16.99
C SER A 378 -18.64 -13.88 18.35
N ALA A 379 -17.51 -13.56 18.97
CA ALA A 379 -17.16 -13.98 20.32
C ALA A 379 -16.39 -12.85 21.01
N GLY A 380 -17.12 -12.08 21.81
CA GLY A 380 -16.62 -10.89 22.50
C GLY A 380 -16.81 -9.60 21.72
N ARG A 381 -16.74 -8.47 22.44
CA ARG A 381 -16.88 -7.12 21.86
C ARG A 381 -15.53 -6.54 21.46
N LEU A 382 -14.87 -7.16 20.48
CA LEU A 382 -13.58 -6.70 19.95
C LEU A 382 -13.77 -5.51 19.01
N THR A 383 -12.81 -4.59 18.95
CA THR A 383 -12.94 -3.31 18.24
C THR A 383 -11.96 -3.13 17.09
N ALA A 384 -10.98 -4.02 16.94
CA ALA A 384 -10.06 -4.06 15.81
C ALA A 384 -9.29 -5.39 15.78
N TYR A 385 -8.79 -5.74 14.60
CA TYR A 385 -7.87 -6.84 14.36
C TYR A 385 -6.66 -6.35 13.56
N LYS A 386 -5.51 -6.98 13.74
CA LYS A 386 -4.26 -6.59 13.08
C LYS A 386 -3.26 -7.77 13.04
N SER A 387 -2.28 -7.70 12.13
CA SER A 387 -1.12 -8.58 12.04
C SER A 387 -1.47 -10.07 12.05
N PRO A 388 -2.35 -10.53 11.14
CA PRO A 388 -2.67 -11.95 11.05
C PRO A 388 -1.43 -12.76 10.68
N TRP A 389 -1.36 -14.02 11.10
CA TRP A 389 -0.40 -15.00 10.63
C TRP A 389 -1.11 -16.32 10.28
N PRO A 390 -1.35 -16.61 8.99
CA PRO A 390 -2.00 -17.84 8.55
C PRO A 390 -1.19 -19.09 8.92
N LEU A 391 -1.85 -20.06 9.54
CA LEU A 391 -1.33 -21.41 9.79
C LEU A 391 -1.85 -22.40 8.73
N SER A 392 -3.07 -22.15 8.24
CA SER A 392 -3.76 -22.91 7.20
C SER A 392 -4.70 -21.96 6.43
N GLU A 393 -5.51 -22.50 5.51
CA GLU A 393 -6.62 -21.78 4.86
C GLU A 393 -7.69 -21.31 5.85
N GLU A 394 -7.79 -21.92 7.03
CA GLU A 394 -8.87 -21.63 7.98
C GLU A 394 -8.41 -21.23 9.38
N ASP A 395 -7.14 -21.40 9.74
CA ASP A 395 -6.61 -21.13 11.09
C ASP A 395 -5.44 -20.14 11.04
N PHE A 396 -5.40 -19.20 11.99
CA PHE A 396 -4.41 -18.13 12.01
C PHE A 396 -4.19 -17.56 13.42
N LEU A 397 -3.00 -17.00 13.68
CA LEU A 397 -2.77 -16.13 14.84
C LEU A 397 -3.21 -14.71 14.48
N VAL A 398 -3.73 -13.96 15.45
CA VAL A 398 -4.15 -12.57 15.21
C VAL A 398 -4.08 -11.73 16.48
N SER A 399 -3.72 -10.47 16.32
CA SER A 399 -3.85 -9.47 17.36
C SER A 399 -5.24 -8.86 17.33
N ALA A 400 -5.95 -8.85 18.45
CA ALA A 400 -7.28 -8.24 18.53
C ALA A 400 -7.40 -7.25 19.70
N ARG A 401 -8.00 -6.09 19.42
CA ARG A 401 -8.15 -5.00 20.39
C ARG A 401 -9.37 -5.23 21.28
N CYS A 402 -9.13 -5.19 22.58
CA CYS A 402 -10.10 -5.55 23.60
C CYS A 402 -10.37 -4.38 24.56
N PRO A 403 -11.51 -3.66 24.44
CA PRO A 403 -11.83 -2.52 25.29
C PRO A 403 -11.81 -2.82 26.80
N SER A 404 -12.26 -4.01 27.18
CA SER A 404 -12.29 -4.47 28.59
C SER A 404 -10.89 -4.77 29.17
N ARG A 405 -9.83 -4.64 28.38
CA ARG A 405 -8.43 -4.87 28.79
C ARG A 405 -7.56 -3.64 28.57
N GLY A 406 -8.11 -2.46 28.84
CA GLY A 406 -7.42 -1.19 28.64
C GLY A 406 -7.28 -0.82 27.16
N ASP A 407 -8.19 -1.32 26.31
CA ASP A 407 -8.24 -1.06 24.87
C ASP A 407 -6.94 -1.35 24.11
N LYS A 408 -6.22 -2.39 24.56
CA LYS A 408 -4.98 -2.87 23.94
C LYS A 408 -5.20 -4.10 23.07
N PHE A 409 -4.25 -4.37 22.18
CA PHE A 409 -4.22 -5.60 21.39
C PHE A 409 -3.68 -6.78 22.20
N VAL A 410 -4.44 -7.87 22.24
CA VAL A 410 -4.03 -9.16 22.83
C VAL A 410 -3.94 -10.23 21.74
N LEU A 411 -3.21 -11.32 22.01
CA LEU A 411 -2.95 -12.38 21.03
C LEU A 411 -3.97 -13.51 21.14
N TYR A 412 -4.63 -13.82 20.03
CA TYR A 412 -5.51 -14.98 19.87
C TYR A 412 -4.98 -15.94 18.82
N LEU A 413 -5.24 -17.22 19.03
CA LEU A 413 -5.41 -18.20 17.95
C LEU A 413 -6.87 -18.17 17.51
N MET A 414 -7.12 -18.07 16.21
CA MET A 414 -8.46 -17.89 15.65
C MET A 414 -8.67 -18.73 14.38
N ASP A 415 -9.93 -19.05 14.08
CA ASP A 415 -10.31 -19.60 12.78
C ASP A 415 -11.28 -18.71 11.97
N THR A 416 -11.46 -19.03 10.69
CA THR A 416 -12.32 -18.27 9.77
C THR A 416 -13.82 -18.33 10.10
N CYS A 417 -14.23 -19.20 11.03
CA CYS A 417 -15.61 -19.32 11.50
C CYS A 417 -15.87 -18.49 12.77
N GLY A 418 -14.82 -17.92 13.38
CA GLY A 418 -14.96 -17.06 14.56
C GLY A 418 -14.49 -17.69 15.88
N ASN A 419 -14.13 -18.98 15.89
CA ASN A 419 -13.59 -19.64 17.08
C ASN A 419 -12.28 -18.98 17.48
N ARG A 420 -12.07 -18.75 18.78
CA ARG A 420 -10.85 -18.09 19.27
C ARG A 420 -10.45 -18.51 20.68
N GLU A 421 -9.16 -18.57 20.90
CA GLU A 421 -8.54 -18.90 22.18
C GLU A 421 -7.41 -17.92 22.50
N LEU A 422 -7.48 -17.32 23.70
CA LEU A 422 -6.47 -16.38 24.17
C LEU A 422 -5.14 -17.11 24.38
N LEU A 423 -4.07 -16.53 23.83
CA LEU A 423 -2.69 -16.98 24.04
C LEU A 423 -1.94 -16.06 24.99
N TYR A 424 -2.07 -14.73 24.83
CA TYR A 424 -1.29 -13.78 25.64
C TYR A 424 -1.92 -12.39 25.70
N GLU A 425 -1.86 -11.73 26.86
CA GLU A 425 -2.43 -10.39 27.06
C GLU A 425 -1.43 -9.23 26.94
N GLY A 426 -0.15 -9.50 27.18
CA GLY A 426 0.87 -8.46 27.17
C GLY A 426 0.79 -7.41 28.27
N VAL A 427 1.73 -6.48 28.26
CA VAL A 427 1.69 -5.24 29.05
C VAL A 427 1.12 -4.12 28.19
N HIS A 428 1.57 -4.01 26.94
CA HIS A 428 1.09 -3.04 25.95
C HIS A 428 0.28 -3.72 24.86
N ASN A 429 0.62 -3.54 23.58
CA ASN A 429 -0.09 -4.11 22.44
C ASN A 429 0.71 -5.22 21.80
N ILE A 430 0.11 -6.40 21.67
CA ILE A 430 0.74 -7.52 20.98
C ILE A 430 0.55 -7.38 19.48
N TRP A 431 1.63 -7.44 18.69
CA TRP A 431 1.59 -7.41 17.21
C TRP A 431 2.59 -8.41 16.60
N HIS A 432 2.38 -8.71 15.31
CA HIS A 432 3.29 -9.50 14.47
C HIS A 432 3.68 -10.88 15.04
N ALA A 433 2.69 -11.63 15.53
CA ALA A 433 2.94 -12.95 16.10
C ALA A 433 3.28 -13.99 15.01
N MET A 434 4.28 -14.83 15.28
CA MET A 434 4.78 -15.88 14.37
C MET A 434 5.11 -17.15 15.16
N PRO A 435 4.70 -18.35 14.71
CA PRO A 435 5.18 -19.61 15.28
C PRO A 435 6.71 -19.72 15.18
N VAL A 436 7.36 -20.14 16.27
CA VAL A 436 8.79 -20.46 16.26
C VAL A 436 8.97 -21.90 15.82
N ARG A 437 9.07 -22.09 14.50
CA ARG A 437 9.40 -23.38 13.86
C ARG A 437 10.02 -23.14 12.49
N PRO A 438 10.84 -24.07 11.97
CA PRO A 438 11.33 -23.99 10.60
C PRO A 438 10.16 -23.84 9.62
N ARG A 439 10.33 -22.95 8.64
CA ARG A 439 9.35 -22.71 7.58
C ARG A 439 9.95 -23.03 6.22
N ARG A 440 9.10 -23.47 5.29
CA ARG A 440 9.54 -23.75 3.91
C ARG A 440 10.18 -22.50 3.32
N ARG A 441 11.42 -22.62 2.85
CA ARG A 441 12.09 -21.58 2.06
C ARG A 441 11.44 -21.53 0.68
N PRO A 442 10.86 -20.38 0.24
CA PRO A 442 10.33 -20.25 -1.11
C PRO A 442 11.43 -20.32 -2.18
N PRO A 443 11.07 -20.49 -3.46
CA PRO A 443 12.03 -20.47 -4.55
C PRO A 443 12.87 -19.18 -4.57
N VAL A 444 14.16 -19.31 -4.85
CA VAL A 444 15.04 -18.17 -5.15
C VAL A 444 14.80 -17.74 -6.58
N HIS A 445 14.58 -16.44 -6.80
CA HIS A 445 14.54 -15.87 -8.14
C HIS A 445 15.97 -15.55 -8.59
N ALA A 446 16.25 -15.76 -9.88
CA ALA A 446 17.54 -15.35 -10.43
C ALA A 446 17.65 -13.83 -10.34
N ASP A 447 18.73 -13.34 -9.74
CA ASP A 447 19.07 -11.91 -9.75
C ASP A 447 19.52 -11.53 -11.16
N ARG A 448 18.75 -10.68 -11.83
CA ARG A 448 18.99 -10.26 -13.22
C ARG A 448 19.47 -8.82 -13.33
N VAL A 449 19.57 -8.13 -12.21
CA VAL A 449 19.85 -6.70 -12.19
C VAL A 449 21.33 -6.46 -12.39
N ALA A 450 21.66 -5.55 -13.30
CA ALA A 450 23.02 -5.03 -13.43
C ALA A 450 23.29 -3.98 -12.34
N TRP A 451 23.48 -4.44 -11.11
CA TRP A 451 23.65 -3.57 -9.93
C TRP A 451 24.79 -2.56 -10.14
N PRO A 452 24.55 -1.26 -9.91
CA PRO A 452 25.52 -0.23 -10.24
C PRO A 452 26.66 -0.12 -9.21
N GLY A 453 26.79 -1.00 -8.21
CA GLY A 453 27.68 -0.77 -7.06
C GLY A 453 27.15 0.31 -6.10
N THR A 454 27.86 0.57 -5.00
CA THR A 454 27.49 1.59 -4.01
C THR A 454 28.67 2.50 -3.67
N GLY A 455 28.41 3.62 -2.99
CA GLY A 455 29.46 4.55 -2.56
C GLY A 455 30.32 5.07 -3.73
N ASN A 456 31.64 5.06 -3.54
CA ASN A 456 32.60 5.51 -4.55
C ASN A 456 32.76 4.55 -5.74
N GLU A 457 32.26 3.32 -5.62
CA GLU A 457 32.31 2.31 -6.68
C GLU A 457 31.06 2.35 -7.57
N ARG A 458 30.12 3.26 -7.28
CA ARG A 458 28.87 3.37 -8.02
C ARG A 458 29.11 3.83 -9.47
N THR A 459 28.64 3.03 -10.43
CA THR A 459 28.64 3.35 -11.86
C THR A 459 27.27 3.84 -12.33
N GLU A 460 27.19 4.36 -13.55
CA GLU A 460 25.91 4.68 -14.16
C GLU A 460 25.06 3.42 -14.37
N PRO A 461 23.79 3.41 -13.93
CA PRO A 461 22.90 2.28 -14.14
C PRO A 461 22.62 2.03 -15.63
N LYS A 462 22.65 0.76 -16.06
CA LYS A 462 22.27 0.39 -17.43
C LYS A 462 20.79 0.66 -17.68
N PRO A 463 20.40 1.15 -18.86
CA PRO A 463 18.99 1.32 -19.21
C PRO A 463 18.24 -0.01 -19.16
N GLY A 464 16.96 0.05 -18.81
CA GLY A 464 16.05 -1.08 -18.99
C GLY A 464 15.36 -1.02 -20.36
N VAL A 465 14.67 -2.10 -20.71
CA VAL A 465 13.94 -2.23 -21.98
C VAL A 465 12.50 -2.58 -21.70
N LEU A 466 11.59 -1.84 -22.32
CA LEU A 466 10.16 -2.13 -22.32
C LEU A 466 9.67 -2.50 -23.71
N PHE A 467 8.77 -3.47 -23.78
CA PHE A 467 8.12 -3.84 -25.02
C PHE A 467 6.65 -4.25 -24.83
N SER A 468 5.89 -4.15 -25.92
CA SER A 468 4.55 -4.73 -25.98
C SER A 468 4.28 -5.27 -27.38
N THR A 469 3.61 -6.42 -27.44
CA THR A 469 3.21 -7.02 -28.71
C THR A 469 2.05 -6.28 -29.35
N ASN A 470 1.17 -5.66 -28.57
CA ASN A 470 0.10 -4.80 -29.07
C ASN A 470 -0.46 -3.89 -27.96
N VAL A 471 -0.09 -2.61 -27.98
CA VAL A 471 -0.57 -1.62 -27.00
C VAL A 471 -2.08 -1.33 -27.08
N ARG A 472 -2.77 -1.77 -28.13
CA ARG A 472 -4.24 -1.61 -28.27
C ARG A 472 -5.01 -2.78 -27.65
N GLN A 473 -4.34 -3.89 -27.34
CA GLN A 473 -4.97 -5.03 -26.71
C GLN A 473 -5.55 -4.64 -25.33
N ASN A 474 -6.74 -5.15 -25.02
CA ASN A 474 -7.55 -4.80 -23.85
C ASN A 474 -8.07 -3.35 -23.81
N VAL A 475 -7.95 -2.60 -24.91
CA VAL A 475 -8.59 -1.29 -25.09
C VAL A 475 -9.49 -1.31 -26.34
N PRO A 476 -10.70 -1.91 -26.29
CA PRO A 476 -11.54 -2.15 -27.48
C PRO A 476 -11.81 -0.89 -28.31
N ALA A 477 -11.99 0.26 -27.66
CA ALA A 477 -12.23 1.54 -28.31
C ALA A 477 -11.05 2.04 -29.18
N LEU A 478 -9.85 1.44 -29.04
CA LEU A 478 -8.67 1.80 -29.84
C LEU A 478 -8.36 0.80 -30.96
N GLN A 479 -9.11 -0.28 -31.14
CA GLN A 479 -8.83 -1.29 -32.17
C GLN A 479 -8.91 -0.75 -33.61
N GLY A 480 -9.67 0.33 -33.83
CA GLY A 480 -9.74 1.07 -35.10
C GLY A 480 -9.02 2.42 -35.10
N ALA A 481 -8.40 2.83 -33.99
CA ALA A 481 -7.76 4.13 -33.86
C ALA A 481 -6.32 4.10 -34.42
N LYS A 482 -5.91 5.19 -35.07
CA LYS A 482 -4.53 5.39 -35.53
C LYS A 482 -3.63 5.81 -34.37
N VAL A 483 -3.23 4.84 -33.54
CA VAL A 483 -2.15 5.06 -32.57
C VAL A 483 -0.82 5.17 -33.32
N ARG A 484 -0.09 6.27 -33.14
CA ARG A 484 1.18 6.55 -33.84
C ARG A 484 2.39 6.57 -32.93
N HIS A 485 2.22 7.10 -31.72
CA HIS A 485 3.30 7.23 -30.77
C HIS A 485 2.88 6.75 -29.39
N LEU A 486 3.86 6.27 -28.63
CA LEU A 486 3.76 6.10 -27.19
C LEU A 486 4.61 7.18 -26.54
N ARG A 487 4.00 8.01 -25.70
CA ARG A 487 4.70 9.00 -24.88
C ARG A 487 5.14 8.35 -23.58
N VAL A 488 6.39 8.59 -23.20
CA VAL A 488 6.95 8.19 -21.91
C VAL A 488 7.09 9.43 -21.04
N ILE A 489 6.40 9.42 -19.91
CA ILE A 489 6.41 10.50 -18.91
C ILE A 489 7.06 9.96 -17.64
N GLU A 490 8.01 10.68 -17.08
CA GLU A 490 8.49 10.43 -15.73
C GLU A 490 7.71 11.33 -14.75
N MET A 491 7.26 10.74 -13.65
CA MET A 491 6.91 11.51 -12.45
C MET A 491 8.09 11.44 -11.47
N GLU A 492 8.70 12.58 -11.17
CA GLU A 492 9.89 12.64 -10.32
C GLU A 492 9.55 12.34 -8.86
N ALA A 493 10.52 11.73 -8.16
CA ALA A 493 10.46 11.53 -6.73
C ALA A 493 10.36 12.87 -6.00
N ARG A 494 9.36 12.99 -5.12
CA ARG A 494 9.16 14.19 -4.30
C ARG A 494 10.17 14.25 -3.16
N THR A 495 11.39 14.67 -3.44
CA THR A 495 12.46 14.85 -2.44
C THR A 495 12.41 16.18 -1.70
N TYR A 496 11.32 16.92 -1.88
CA TYR A 496 11.11 18.24 -1.34
C TYR A 496 9.80 18.36 -0.55
N SER A 497 9.80 19.21 0.48
CA SER A 497 8.60 19.52 1.26
C SER A 497 8.72 20.88 1.93
N LEU A 498 7.61 21.60 2.02
CA LEU A 498 7.45 22.75 2.90
C LEU A 498 7.19 22.28 4.35
N TRP A 499 7.18 23.25 5.28
CA TRP A 499 6.68 23.08 6.64
C TRP A 499 5.15 23.23 6.71
N THR A 500 4.60 24.17 5.95
CA THR A 500 3.16 24.44 5.85
C THR A 500 2.62 24.09 4.48
N ARG A 501 1.30 23.96 4.37
CA ARG A 501 0.61 23.73 3.09
C ARG A 501 0.56 25.05 2.32
N ASP A 502 0.91 25.03 1.04
CA ASP A 502 0.67 26.14 0.10
C ASP A 502 -0.35 25.76 -1.01
N GLY A 503 -0.75 24.48 -1.05
CA GLY A 503 -1.94 23.98 -1.74
C GLY A 503 -2.92 23.32 -0.76
N ARG A 504 -3.68 22.34 -1.26
CA ARG A 504 -4.80 21.74 -0.52
C ARG A 504 -4.33 20.81 0.60
N PHE A 505 -3.49 19.83 0.28
CA PHE A 505 -3.03 18.84 1.25
C PHE A 505 -1.54 18.98 1.57
N SER A 506 -0.72 19.44 0.63
CA SER A 506 0.73 19.55 0.83
C SER A 506 1.32 20.89 0.38
N GLY A 507 2.66 20.96 0.43
CA GLY A 507 3.42 22.02 -0.20
C GLY A 507 4.89 21.64 -0.46
N PRO A 508 5.55 22.15 -1.50
CA PRO A 508 5.02 22.99 -2.58
C PRO A 508 4.03 22.24 -3.48
N ALA A 509 2.87 22.83 -3.73
CA ALA A 509 1.87 22.24 -4.60
C ALA A 509 2.27 22.34 -6.08
N VAL A 510 2.11 21.22 -6.80
CA VAL A 510 2.41 21.10 -8.23
C VAL A 510 1.22 21.48 -9.10
N SER A 511 -0.01 21.20 -8.67
CA SER A 511 -1.24 21.42 -9.43
C SER A 511 -2.39 21.83 -8.51
N ALA A 512 -3.39 22.53 -9.04
CA ALA A 512 -4.65 22.80 -8.32
C ALA A 512 -5.68 21.69 -8.48
N LEU A 513 -5.51 20.80 -9.46
CA LEU A 513 -6.43 19.69 -9.76
C LEU A 513 -6.21 18.48 -8.86
N GLN A 514 -4.96 18.33 -8.40
CA GLN A 514 -4.51 17.25 -7.55
C GLN A 514 -3.20 17.63 -6.86
N ASP A 515 -2.97 17.18 -5.63
CA ASP A 515 -1.62 17.10 -5.05
C ASP A 515 -0.81 16.01 -5.81
N ASP A 516 -0.18 16.45 -6.91
CA ASP A 516 0.54 15.62 -7.90
C ASP A 516 2.09 15.73 -7.74
N GLY A 517 2.83 14.89 -8.45
CA GLY A 517 4.30 14.98 -8.58
C GLY A 517 4.73 15.81 -9.80
N VAL A 518 5.98 16.28 -9.82
CA VAL A 518 6.54 16.92 -11.01
C VAL A 518 6.62 15.91 -12.15
N LYS A 519 6.13 16.31 -13.34
CA LYS A 519 6.13 15.46 -14.55
C LYS A 519 7.08 16.01 -15.61
N ARG A 520 7.79 15.09 -16.28
CA ARG A 520 8.66 15.35 -17.45
C ARG A 520 8.30 14.41 -18.58
N ILE A 521 8.29 14.92 -19.81
CA ILE A 521 8.19 14.06 -20.99
C ILE A 521 9.61 13.67 -21.38
N LEU A 522 9.96 12.41 -21.16
CA LEU A 522 11.26 11.87 -21.56
C LEU A 522 11.37 11.75 -23.07
N GLY A 523 10.25 11.42 -23.72
CA GLY A 523 10.16 11.39 -25.17
C GLY A 523 9.00 10.55 -25.69
N THR A 524 9.03 10.30 -26.99
CA THR A 524 8.09 9.42 -27.69
C THR A 524 8.81 8.30 -28.41
N VAL A 525 8.10 7.19 -28.61
CA VAL A 525 8.55 6.09 -29.47
C VAL A 525 7.47 5.75 -30.50
N PRO A 526 7.85 5.31 -31.72
CA PRO A 526 6.88 4.93 -32.73
C PRO A 526 6.12 3.68 -32.30
N VAL A 527 4.81 3.68 -32.54
CA VAL A 527 3.96 2.49 -32.44
C VAL A 527 3.82 1.91 -33.83
N GLU A 528 4.23 0.65 -33.99
CA GLU A 528 4.18 -0.04 -35.27
C GLU A 528 2.72 -0.24 -35.74
N ALA A 529 2.53 -0.52 -37.03
CA ALA A 529 1.18 -0.73 -37.58
C ALA A 529 0.41 -1.85 -36.86
N ASP A 530 1.09 -2.91 -36.43
CA ASP A 530 0.52 -4.02 -35.65
C ASP A 530 0.31 -3.68 -34.15
N GLY A 531 0.75 -2.49 -33.72
CA GLY A 531 0.56 -1.98 -32.35
C GLY A 531 1.71 -2.30 -31.42
N SER A 532 2.77 -2.91 -31.94
CA SER A 532 3.92 -3.26 -31.14
C SER A 532 4.84 -2.08 -30.85
N VAL A 533 5.56 -2.16 -29.73
CA VAL A 533 6.59 -1.20 -29.29
C VAL A 533 7.76 -1.96 -28.66
N HIS A 534 8.96 -1.41 -28.78
CA HIS A 534 10.21 -1.95 -28.20
C HIS A 534 11.22 -0.82 -28.03
N PHE A 535 11.54 -0.45 -26.78
CA PHE A 535 12.29 0.77 -26.49
C PHE A 535 13.03 0.75 -25.15
N LYS A 536 14.08 1.58 -25.04
CA LYS A 536 14.85 1.77 -23.81
C LYS A 536 14.22 2.83 -22.91
N VAL A 537 14.40 2.68 -21.60
CA VAL A 537 13.95 3.64 -20.59
C VAL A 537 14.97 3.76 -19.45
N PRO A 538 15.01 4.90 -18.73
CA PRO A 538 15.85 5.01 -17.55
C PRO A 538 15.38 4.07 -16.44
N PRO A 539 16.29 3.36 -15.75
CA PRO A 539 15.94 2.55 -14.60
C PRO A 539 15.65 3.44 -13.38
N GLY A 540 14.94 2.90 -12.40
CA GLY A 540 14.70 3.59 -11.13
C GLY A 540 13.66 4.73 -11.18
N ALA A 541 13.14 5.06 -12.37
CA ALA A 541 12.14 6.11 -12.58
C ALA A 541 10.69 5.58 -12.52
N ALA A 542 9.75 6.42 -12.07
CA ALA A 542 8.32 6.16 -12.16
C ALA A 542 7.81 6.58 -13.54
N LEU A 543 7.59 5.60 -14.43
CA LEU A 543 7.26 5.82 -15.84
C LEU A 543 5.77 5.61 -16.12
N HIS A 544 5.17 6.59 -16.75
CA HIS A 544 3.77 6.65 -17.11
C HIS A 544 3.66 6.73 -18.63
N PHE A 545 2.61 6.14 -19.19
CA PHE A 545 2.47 6.00 -20.64
C PHE A 545 1.20 6.65 -21.17
N GLN A 546 1.30 7.26 -22.35
CA GLN A 546 0.16 7.74 -23.11
C GLN A 546 0.22 7.27 -24.55
N LEU A 547 -0.88 6.71 -25.04
CA LEU A 547 -1.03 6.39 -26.46
C LEU A 547 -1.44 7.66 -27.20
N LEU A 548 -0.73 8.01 -28.26
CA LEU A 548 -0.93 9.25 -29.00
C LEU A 548 -1.40 9.00 -30.44
N ASP A 549 -2.17 9.94 -30.97
CA ASP A 549 -2.46 10.06 -32.40
C ASP A 549 -1.31 10.72 -33.19
N GLU A 550 -1.55 10.97 -34.49
CA GLU A 550 -0.58 11.62 -35.39
C GLU A 550 -0.40 13.14 -35.10
N GLN A 551 -1.27 13.75 -34.30
CA GLN A 551 -1.16 15.12 -33.81
C GLN A 551 -0.60 15.19 -32.38
N TYR A 552 -0.08 14.08 -31.85
CA TYR A 552 0.46 13.95 -30.49
C TYR A 552 -0.55 14.15 -29.35
N ARG A 553 -1.86 14.02 -29.59
CA ARG A 553 -2.90 14.09 -28.54
C ARG A 553 -3.07 12.74 -27.85
N ALA A 554 -3.24 12.73 -26.53
CA ALA A 554 -3.44 11.51 -25.76
C ALA A 554 -4.81 10.85 -26.03
N LEU A 555 -4.78 9.71 -26.71
CA LEU A 555 -5.92 8.80 -26.91
C LEU A 555 -6.28 8.09 -25.60
N GLN A 556 -5.27 7.66 -24.84
CA GLN A 556 -5.43 6.99 -23.56
C GLN A 556 -4.24 7.30 -22.65
N THR A 557 -4.50 7.46 -21.35
CA THR A 557 -3.48 7.71 -20.33
C THR A 557 -3.47 6.58 -19.29
N MET A 558 -2.26 6.17 -18.89
CA MET A 558 -2.07 5.27 -17.76
C MET A 558 -2.31 6.02 -16.44
N ARG A 559 -3.22 5.55 -15.59
CA ARG A 559 -3.49 6.11 -14.25
C ARG A 559 -2.78 5.30 -13.16
N SER A 560 -1.48 5.09 -13.36
CA SER A 560 -0.52 4.37 -12.49
C SER A 560 0.87 4.52 -13.13
N PHE A 561 1.89 3.83 -12.62
CA PHE A 561 3.23 3.86 -13.18
C PHE A 561 3.89 2.48 -13.19
N VAL A 562 4.88 2.34 -14.07
CA VAL A 562 5.80 1.21 -14.18
C VAL A 562 7.21 1.71 -13.94
N GLY A 563 8.08 0.85 -13.42
CA GLY A 563 9.51 1.07 -13.36
C GLY A 563 10.25 -0.17 -13.85
N VAL A 564 11.54 0.02 -14.12
CA VAL A 564 12.48 -1.07 -14.43
C VAL A 564 13.73 -0.93 -13.58
N MET A 565 14.32 -2.05 -13.23
CA MET A 565 15.66 -2.12 -12.64
C MET A 565 16.73 -2.07 -13.75
N PRO A 566 18.00 -1.78 -13.40
CA PRO A 566 19.08 -1.74 -14.38
C PRO A 566 19.21 -3.03 -15.19
N ALA A 567 19.23 -2.88 -16.53
CA ALA A 567 19.23 -3.97 -17.51
C ALA A 567 18.00 -4.92 -17.48
N GLU A 568 16.92 -4.56 -16.78
CA GLU A 568 15.67 -5.33 -16.83
C GLU A 568 15.02 -5.19 -18.22
N GLU A 569 14.66 -6.33 -18.82
CA GLU A 569 13.81 -6.38 -20.00
C GLU A 569 12.41 -6.86 -19.60
N ARG A 570 11.39 -6.04 -19.87
CA ARG A 570 10.03 -6.30 -19.42
C ARG A 570 9.00 -6.07 -20.52
N GLY A 571 8.14 -7.06 -20.71
CA GLY A 571 7.04 -7.03 -21.66
C GLY A 571 5.67 -6.83 -21.01
N CYS A 572 4.75 -6.21 -21.75
CA CYS A 572 3.30 -6.25 -21.49
C CYS A 572 2.58 -6.78 -22.72
N VAL A 573 1.59 -7.67 -22.58
CA VAL A 573 0.86 -8.18 -23.75
C VAL A 573 -0.06 -7.09 -24.33
N GLY A 574 -0.65 -6.26 -23.46
CA GLY A 574 -1.46 -5.10 -23.81
C GLY A 574 -1.60 -4.10 -22.65
N CYS A 575 -2.30 -2.98 -22.87
CA CYS A 575 -2.53 -1.99 -21.83
C CYS A 575 -3.62 -2.46 -20.85
N HIS A 576 -3.32 -2.52 -19.54
CA HIS A 576 -4.25 -2.96 -18.48
C HIS A 576 -4.72 -4.43 -18.57
N GLU A 577 -3.80 -5.35 -18.82
CA GLU A 577 -4.05 -6.80 -18.91
C GLU A 577 -4.32 -7.51 -17.57
N LEU A 578 -5.10 -8.60 -17.62
CA LEU A 578 -5.16 -9.64 -16.59
C LEU A 578 -4.04 -10.68 -16.79
N HIS A 579 -3.12 -10.80 -15.83
CA HIS A 579 -1.90 -11.62 -15.96
C HIS A 579 -2.14 -13.15 -15.99
N THR A 580 -3.39 -13.60 -15.89
CA THR A 580 -3.81 -15.00 -16.06
C THR A 580 -4.20 -15.33 -17.50
N VAL A 581 -4.22 -14.33 -18.39
CA VAL A 581 -4.59 -14.50 -19.79
C VAL A 581 -3.35 -14.85 -20.61
N THR A 582 -3.44 -15.93 -21.38
CA THR A 582 -2.38 -16.28 -22.33
C THR A 582 -2.35 -15.23 -23.44
N PRO A 583 -1.16 -14.71 -23.82
CA PRO A 583 -1.05 -13.79 -24.95
C PRO A 583 -1.71 -14.38 -26.18
N LEU A 584 -2.54 -13.59 -26.88
CA LEU A 584 -3.01 -13.98 -28.20
C LEU A 584 -1.75 -14.15 -29.08
N ARG A 585 -1.48 -15.39 -29.51
CA ARG A 585 -0.39 -15.66 -30.46
C ARG A 585 -0.74 -15.03 -31.81
N THR A 586 -0.37 -13.78 -31.98
CA THR A 586 -0.20 -13.19 -33.31
C THR A 586 1.27 -13.33 -33.71
N SER A 587 1.54 -13.29 -35.01
CA SER A 587 2.89 -13.33 -35.61
C SER A 587 3.92 -12.49 -34.83
N THR A 588 5.22 -12.79 -34.96
CA THR A 588 6.30 -12.03 -34.32
C THR A 588 6.13 -10.53 -34.54
N ALA A 589 5.81 -9.81 -33.46
CA ALA A 589 5.51 -8.39 -33.42
C ALA A 589 6.61 -7.59 -34.13
N ALA A 590 6.22 -6.63 -34.98
CA ALA A 590 7.12 -5.90 -35.86
C ALA A 590 8.25 -5.19 -35.08
N ALA A 591 7.93 -4.56 -33.95
CA ALA A 591 8.90 -3.85 -33.12
C ALA A 591 9.97 -4.79 -32.52
N LEU A 592 9.63 -6.06 -32.29
CA LEU A 592 10.54 -7.06 -31.73
C LEU A 592 11.50 -7.65 -32.78
N ARG A 593 11.34 -7.32 -34.07
CA ARG A 593 12.27 -7.74 -35.14
C ARG A 593 13.51 -6.87 -35.23
N ARG A 594 13.56 -5.77 -34.48
CA ARG A 594 14.65 -4.80 -34.40
C ARG A 594 15.05 -4.59 -32.94
N GLY A 595 16.23 -4.00 -32.73
CA GLY A 595 16.66 -3.57 -31.39
C GLY A 595 15.74 -2.49 -30.80
N PRO A 596 15.81 -2.27 -29.48
CA PRO A 596 14.99 -1.27 -28.79
C PRO A 596 15.33 0.14 -29.28
N SER A 597 14.31 0.94 -29.56
CA SER A 597 14.45 2.36 -29.90
C SER A 597 14.90 3.19 -28.69
N ASP A 598 15.70 4.22 -28.94
CA ASP A 598 15.88 5.31 -27.99
C ASP A 598 14.65 6.24 -28.00
N LEU A 599 14.43 6.98 -26.93
CA LEU A 599 13.32 7.94 -26.82
C LEU A 599 13.61 9.19 -27.66
N GLU A 600 12.66 9.62 -28.48
CA GLU A 600 12.75 10.90 -29.19
C GLU A 600 12.27 12.03 -28.26
N PRO A 601 13.14 12.96 -27.83
CA PRO A 601 12.75 14.02 -26.91
C PRO A 601 11.74 14.98 -27.58
N PRO A 602 10.87 15.65 -26.81
CA PRO A 602 9.97 16.63 -27.38
C PRO A 602 10.75 17.88 -27.84
N PRO A 603 10.16 18.76 -28.66
CA PRO A 603 10.86 19.92 -29.24
C PRO A 603 11.43 20.93 -28.22
N TRP A 604 10.98 20.88 -26.96
CA TRP A 604 11.45 21.71 -25.85
C TRP A 604 12.40 20.97 -24.91
N GLY A 605 12.91 19.78 -25.28
CA GLY A 605 13.75 18.96 -24.43
C GLY A 605 13.01 18.29 -23.27
N THR A 606 13.74 17.73 -22.32
CA THR A 606 13.18 16.93 -21.21
C THR A 606 12.88 17.75 -19.95
N ASP A 607 12.68 19.06 -20.10
CA ASP A 607 12.34 19.93 -18.98
C ASP A 607 10.99 19.56 -18.35
N SER A 608 10.84 19.86 -17.05
CA SER A 608 9.60 19.63 -16.31
C SER A 608 8.48 20.53 -16.83
N ILE A 609 7.27 19.97 -16.87
CA ILE A 609 6.11 20.68 -17.37
C ILE A 609 5.70 21.75 -16.37
N SER A 610 5.59 22.99 -16.83
CA SER A 610 5.25 24.16 -16.02
C SER A 610 4.30 25.08 -16.76
N TYR A 611 3.25 25.56 -16.10
CA TYR A 611 2.32 26.52 -16.67
C TYR A 611 3.04 27.83 -17.04
N GLY A 612 3.84 28.36 -16.11
CA GLY A 612 4.53 29.65 -16.27
C GLY A 612 5.55 29.63 -17.42
N ARG A 613 6.27 28.52 -17.61
CA ARG A 613 7.27 28.41 -18.67
C ARG A 613 6.72 27.96 -20.02
N MET A 614 5.74 27.04 -20.03
CA MET A 614 5.29 26.40 -21.27
C MET A 614 3.96 26.94 -21.82
N VAL A 615 3.09 27.48 -20.97
CA VAL A 615 1.71 27.80 -21.36
C VAL A 615 1.49 29.29 -21.45
N GLN A 616 1.80 30.04 -20.39
CA GLN A 616 1.57 31.49 -20.38
C GLN A 616 2.25 32.21 -21.57
N PRO A 617 3.51 31.90 -21.96
CA PRO A 617 4.15 32.53 -23.11
C PRO A 617 3.43 32.26 -24.44
N VAL A 618 2.82 31.06 -24.59
CA VAL A 618 2.01 30.72 -25.76
C VAL A 618 0.74 31.56 -25.78
N LEU A 619 0.08 31.71 -24.63
CA LEU A 619 -1.13 32.53 -24.50
C LEU A 619 -0.82 34.01 -24.77
N ASP A 620 0.28 34.54 -24.23
CA ASP A 620 0.69 35.93 -24.43
C ASP A 620 0.93 36.21 -25.92
N ARG A 621 1.65 35.30 -26.60
CA ARG A 621 2.02 35.45 -28.01
C ARG A 621 0.83 35.37 -28.96
N TYR A 622 -0.07 34.39 -28.76
CA TYR A 622 -1.10 34.06 -29.75
C TYR A 622 -2.51 34.49 -29.35
N CYS A 623 -2.80 34.57 -28.05
CA CYS A 623 -4.12 34.92 -27.53
C CYS A 623 -4.14 36.32 -26.90
N GLY A 624 -2.98 36.85 -26.50
CA GLY A 624 -2.82 38.04 -25.66
C GLY A 624 -3.49 39.29 -26.22
N THR A 625 -3.30 39.58 -27.51
CA THR A 625 -3.88 40.76 -28.17
C THR A 625 -5.40 40.86 -28.02
N CYS A 626 -6.11 39.73 -27.98
CA CYS A 626 -7.56 39.70 -27.80
C CYS A 626 -7.98 39.48 -26.35
N HIS A 627 -7.25 38.66 -25.59
CA HIS A 627 -7.67 38.14 -24.29
C HIS A 627 -6.98 38.78 -23.08
N GLN A 628 -6.11 39.76 -23.28
CA GLN A 628 -5.38 40.47 -22.22
C GLN A 628 -5.50 41.99 -22.38
N GLY A 629 -5.15 42.74 -21.33
CA GLY A 629 -5.13 44.21 -21.35
C GLY A 629 -6.47 44.81 -21.76
N ASP A 630 -6.48 45.62 -22.83
CA ASP A 630 -7.70 46.23 -23.39
C ASP A 630 -8.34 45.42 -24.53
N GLY A 631 -7.87 44.19 -24.76
CA GLY A 631 -8.38 43.29 -25.79
C GLY A 631 -9.87 42.99 -25.64
N LYS A 632 -10.63 43.03 -26.75
CA LYS A 632 -12.10 42.84 -26.74
C LYS A 632 -12.54 41.46 -26.23
N GLY A 633 -11.72 40.43 -26.42
CA GLY A 633 -11.96 39.04 -26.00
C GLY A 633 -11.86 38.85 -24.48
N ARG A 634 -11.16 39.74 -23.77
CA ARG A 634 -11.00 39.73 -22.32
C ARG A 634 -12.32 39.65 -21.55
N LYS A 635 -13.36 40.32 -22.05
CA LYS A 635 -14.71 40.30 -21.44
C LYS A 635 -15.35 38.92 -21.41
N LYS A 636 -14.94 38.00 -22.29
CA LYS A 636 -15.43 36.61 -22.35
C LYS A 636 -14.49 35.63 -21.67
N LEU A 637 -13.18 35.88 -21.79
CA LEU A 637 -12.12 35.06 -21.21
C LEU A 637 -10.89 35.94 -21.00
N ASP A 638 -10.53 36.20 -19.75
CA ASP A 638 -9.39 37.05 -19.38
C ASP A 638 -8.15 36.21 -19.06
N LEU A 639 -7.22 36.17 -20.01
CA LEU A 639 -5.97 35.41 -19.91
C LEU A 639 -4.80 36.25 -19.35
N THR A 640 -5.08 37.44 -18.81
CA THR A 640 -4.05 38.33 -18.26
C THR A 640 -3.42 37.64 -17.04
N LEU A 641 -2.10 37.47 -17.06
CA LEU A 641 -1.37 36.94 -15.92
C LEU A 641 -1.57 37.86 -14.71
N ARG A 642 -2.19 37.32 -13.67
CA ARG A 642 -2.51 38.05 -12.44
C ARG A 642 -2.66 37.07 -11.27
N PRO A 643 -2.48 37.53 -10.02
CA PRO A 643 -2.76 36.72 -8.84
C PRO A 643 -4.18 36.15 -8.89
N GLY A 644 -4.30 34.85 -8.61
CA GLY A 644 -5.58 34.16 -8.43
C GLY A 644 -5.76 33.73 -6.97
N THR A 645 -6.30 32.53 -6.77
CA THR A 645 -6.47 31.93 -5.44
C THR A 645 -5.21 31.18 -4.99
N GLY A 646 -4.74 31.47 -3.78
CA GLY A 646 -3.56 30.81 -3.21
C GLY A 646 -2.29 31.12 -4.01
N ILE A 647 -1.52 30.08 -4.34
CA ILE A 647 -0.30 30.20 -5.17
C ILE A 647 -0.59 30.27 -6.68
N PHE A 648 -1.83 29.99 -7.09
CA PHE A 648 -2.18 29.77 -8.49
C PHE A 648 -2.57 31.09 -9.16
N ALA A 649 -2.03 31.31 -10.36
CA ALA A 649 -2.41 32.45 -11.18
C ALA A 649 -3.87 32.30 -11.68
N GLU A 650 -4.59 33.41 -11.78
CA GLU A 650 -5.98 33.42 -12.20
C GLU A 650 -6.24 32.83 -13.61
N PRO A 651 -5.44 33.11 -14.66
CA PRO A 651 -5.66 32.49 -15.97
C PRO A 651 -5.46 30.96 -15.92
N TYR A 652 -4.55 30.44 -15.08
CA TYR A 652 -4.41 29.00 -14.88
C TYR A 652 -5.70 28.40 -14.31
N LEU A 653 -6.24 28.99 -13.22
CA LEU A 653 -7.50 28.54 -12.59
C LEU A 653 -8.67 28.61 -13.58
N THR A 654 -8.73 29.67 -14.38
CA THR A 654 -9.76 29.84 -15.42
C THR A 654 -9.71 28.72 -16.46
N LEU A 655 -8.51 28.29 -16.87
CA LEU A 655 -8.33 27.25 -17.88
C LEU A 655 -8.68 25.85 -17.35
N VAL A 656 -8.24 25.53 -16.13
CA VAL A 656 -8.47 24.20 -15.55
C VAL A 656 -9.89 24.03 -14.99
N GLY A 657 -10.55 25.14 -14.66
CA GLY A 657 -11.94 25.17 -14.20
C GLY A 657 -12.06 25.10 -12.68
N PRO A 658 -13.29 24.89 -12.15
CA PRO A 658 -13.56 24.93 -10.72
C PRO A 658 -12.81 23.80 -10.00
N VAL A 659 -11.85 24.21 -9.19
CA VAL A 659 -11.04 23.35 -8.31
C VAL A 659 -11.57 23.50 -6.88
N GLY A 660 -11.85 22.37 -6.23
CA GLY A 660 -12.49 22.33 -4.92
C GLY A 660 -11.56 22.75 -3.77
N PHE A 661 -11.22 24.04 -3.68
CA PHE A 661 -10.59 24.61 -2.48
C PHE A 661 -11.64 24.87 -1.39
N GLY A 662 -12.20 23.78 -0.84
CA GLY A 662 -13.26 23.84 0.18
C GLY A 662 -14.54 23.13 -0.26
N LEU A 663 -15.21 22.49 0.70
CA LEU A 663 -16.44 21.70 0.52
C LEU A 663 -17.51 22.46 -0.30
N ASN A 664 -18.13 21.76 -1.26
CA ASN A 664 -19.34 22.12 -2.05
C ASN A 664 -19.17 22.81 -3.43
N SER A 665 -18.28 22.36 -4.30
CA SER A 665 -18.43 22.63 -5.76
C SER A 665 -19.21 21.50 -6.46
N LYS A 666 -20.30 21.87 -7.14
CA LYS A 666 -21.11 21.03 -8.06
C LYS A 666 -20.26 20.37 -9.19
N PRO A 667 -20.75 19.33 -9.89
CA PRO A 667 -19.94 18.20 -10.38
C PRO A 667 -19.03 18.50 -11.57
N HIS A 668 -17.92 17.75 -11.62
CA HIS A 668 -17.10 17.29 -12.77
C HIS A 668 -17.02 18.12 -14.05
N THR A 669 -17.25 19.44 -14.03
CA THR A 669 -17.19 20.24 -15.26
C THR A 669 -15.75 20.73 -15.42
N PRO A 670 -14.93 20.11 -16.29
CA PRO A 670 -13.59 20.61 -16.53
C PRO A 670 -13.67 22.02 -17.11
N GLY A 671 -12.65 22.84 -16.85
CA GLY A 671 -12.45 24.07 -17.60
C GLY A 671 -12.14 23.78 -19.07
N ILE A 672 -11.81 24.84 -19.83
CA ILE A 672 -11.54 24.68 -21.26
C ILE A 672 -10.26 23.88 -21.57
N ALA A 673 -9.43 23.60 -20.56
CA ALA A 673 -8.28 22.72 -20.68
C ALA A 673 -8.66 21.24 -20.85
N GLY A 674 -9.83 20.78 -20.40
CA GLY A 674 -10.25 19.37 -20.51
C GLY A 674 -9.59 18.41 -19.52
N ALA A 675 -9.03 18.93 -18.41
CA ALA A 675 -8.25 18.15 -17.45
C ALA A 675 -9.04 17.04 -16.73
N LEU A 676 -8.31 16.09 -16.12
CA LEU A 676 -8.87 15.09 -15.21
C LEU A 676 -9.09 15.74 -13.83
N MET A 677 -10.35 15.82 -13.41
CA MET A 677 -10.74 16.42 -12.13
C MET A 677 -10.58 15.42 -10.97
N CYS A 678 -9.36 14.91 -10.76
CA CYS A 678 -9.09 13.76 -9.88
C CYS A 678 -9.61 13.95 -8.46
N GLU A 679 -9.43 15.11 -7.83
CA GLU A 679 -9.86 15.34 -6.45
C GLU A 679 -11.23 16.02 -6.29
N ASN A 680 -12.03 16.05 -7.36
CA ASN A 680 -13.43 16.51 -7.33
C ASN A 680 -14.44 15.38 -7.10
N TYR A 681 -13.99 14.12 -7.09
CA TYR A 681 -14.80 12.96 -6.72
C TYR A 681 -14.98 12.87 -5.20
N ALA A 682 -16.08 12.27 -4.74
CA ALA A 682 -16.25 11.97 -3.32
C ALA A 682 -15.21 10.95 -2.84
N HIS A 683 -14.91 10.95 -1.53
CA HIS A 683 -13.85 10.10 -0.95
C HIS A 683 -14.01 8.60 -1.27
N SER A 684 -15.25 8.12 -1.32
CA SER A 684 -15.62 6.72 -1.57
C SER A 684 -16.14 6.47 -2.98
N ASP A 685 -15.90 7.38 -3.94
CA ASP A 685 -16.37 7.24 -5.30
C ASP A 685 -15.44 6.35 -6.13
N PRO A 686 -15.88 5.16 -6.59
CA PRO A 686 -15.04 4.26 -7.36
C PRO A 686 -14.62 4.82 -8.73
N GLU A 687 -15.36 5.78 -9.30
CA GLU A 687 -15.01 6.38 -10.59
C GLU A 687 -13.66 7.14 -10.53
N SER A 688 -13.33 7.67 -9.35
CA SER A 688 -12.05 8.34 -9.10
C SER A 688 -10.84 7.45 -9.34
N TYR A 689 -10.98 6.13 -9.17
CA TYR A 689 -9.88 5.17 -9.28
C TYR A 689 -9.93 4.33 -10.55
N ALA A 690 -11.05 4.36 -11.26
CA ALA A 690 -11.28 3.55 -12.45
C ALA A 690 -10.40 3.98 -13.63
N THR A 691 -10.06 3.04 -14.51
CA THR A 691 -9.44 3.38 -15.79
C THR A 691 -10.47 4.08 -16.68
N SER A 692 -10.20 5.32 -17.08
CA SER A 692 -11.11 6.08 -17.94
C SER A 692 -11.14 5.50 -19.37
N PRO A 693 -12.30 5.55 -20.06
CA PRO A 693 -12.36 5.21 -21.47
C PRO A 693 -11.51 6.18 -22.33
N PRO A 694 -10.97 5.71 -23.47
CA PRO A 694 -10.19 6.56 -24.37
C PRO A 694 -10.92 7.83 -24.83
N MET A 695 -10.16 8.90 -25.04
CA MET A 695 -10.62 10.20 -25.58
C MET A 695 -11.74 10.89 -24.77
N ARG A 696 -11.98 10.49 -23.51
CA ARG A 696 -12.99 11.12 -22.64
C ARG A 696 -12.50 12.38 -21.90
N HIS A 697 -11.19 12.58 -21.86
CA HIS A 697 -10.54 13.66 -21.11
C HIS A 697 -9.31 14.18 -21.86
N LEU A 698 -8.60 15.12 -21.25
CA LEU A 698 -7.33 15.69 -21.68
C LEU A 698 -7.44 16.41 -23.04
N SER A 699 -6.39 16.36 -23.86
CA SER A 699 -6.34 17.13 -25.11
C SER A 699 -7.48 16.82 -26.06
N TYR A 700 -8.10 15.64 -25.99
CA TYR A 700 -9.24 15.24 -26.84
C TYR A 700 -10.53 16.02 -26.58
N THR A 701 -10.79 16.40 -25.34
CA THR A 701 -11.97 17.19 -24.93
C THR A 701 -11.64 18.64 -24.61
N SER A 702 -10.36 19.02 -24.78
CA SER A 702 -9.85 20.37 -24.52
C SER A 702 -10.25 21.37 -25.60
N ARG A 703 -11.12 22.32 -25.24
CA ARG A 703 -11.49 23.45 -26.11
C ARG A 703 -10.30 24.37 -26.37
N LEU A 704 -9.36 24.48 -25.42
CA LEU A 704 -8.12 25.24 -25.59
C LEU A 704 -7.27 24.65 -26.73
N VAL A 705 -7.03 23.34 -26.70
CA VAL A 705 -6.27 22.64 -27.74
C VAL A 705 -6.99 22.71 -29.09
N GLU A 706 -8.30 22.47 -29.10
CA GLU A 706 -9.10 22.57 -30.33
C GLU A 706 -8.98 23.95 -30.98
N ILE A 707 -9.13 25.02 -30.20
CA ILE A 707 -9.01 26.40 -30.68
C ILE A 707 -7.60 26.65 -31.25
N ALA A 708 -6.55 26.29 -30.50
CA ALA A 708 -5.16 26.49 -30.90
C ALA A 708 -4.80 25.72 -32.19
N MET A 709 -5.32 24.51 -32.36
CA MET A 709 -5.10 23.68 -33.55
C MET A 709 -5.91 24.15 -34.76
N SER A 710 -7.08 24.75 -34.54
CA SER A 710 -8.04 25.01 -35.63
C SER A 710 -7.56 26.01 -36.67
N GLY A 711 -6.78 27.02 -36.26
CA GLY A 711 -6.44 28.18 -37.08
C GLY A 711 -7.64 29.09 -37.44
N LYS A 712 -8.82 28.85 -36.85
CA LYS A 712 -10.10 29.52 -37.22
C LYS A 712 -10.52 30.60 -36.22
N HIS A 713 -9.92 30.63 -35.03
CA HIS A 713 -10.33 31.58 -34.00
C HIS A 713 -9.70 32.95 -34.27
N ASN A 714 -10.46 33.85 -34.91
CA ASN A 714 -9.99 35.17 -35.35
C ASN A 714 -8.74 35.09 -36.25
N ASP A 715 -8.66 34.06 -37.10
CA ASP A 715 -7.54 33.80 -38.03
C ASP A 715 -6.15 33.68 -37.38
N VAL A 716 -6.10 33.45 -36.06
CA VAL A 716 -4.85 33.20 -35.33
C VAL A 716 -4.34 31.80 -35.67
N LYS A 717 -3.08 31.73 -36.13
CA LYS A 717 -2.37 30.47 -36.40
C LYS A 717 -1.25 30.28 -35.39
N VAL A 718 -1.45 29.34 -34.47
CA VAL A 718 -0.43 28.94 -33.50
C VAL A 718 0.59 28.04 -34.19
N ASP A 719 1.89 28.25 -33.93
CA ASP A 719 2.93 27.40 -34.51
C ASP A 719 2.89 25.96 -33.97
N PRO A 720 3.41 24.96 -34.72
CA PRO A 720 3.32 23.56 -34.32
C PRO A 720 3.96 23.23 -32.96
N VAL A 721 5.04 23.92 -32.57
CA VAL A 721 5.72 23.67 -31.29
C VAL A 721 4.86 24.18 -30.15
N SER A 722 4.33 25.40 -30.25
CA SER A 722 3.41 25.96 -29.26
C SER A 722 2.11 25.17 -29.12
N VAL A 723 1.56 24.64 -30.22
CA VAL A 723 0.41 23.70 -30.16
C VAL A 723 0.79 22.45 -29.36
N ARG A 724 1.96 21.84 -29.63
CA ARG A 724 2.42 20.65 -28.91
C ARG A 724 2.69 20.93 -27.42
N GLN A 725 3.14 22.13 -27.06
CA GLN A 725 3.30 22.54 -25.67
C GLN A 725 1.95 22.57 -24.93
N LEU A 726 0.92 23.15 -25.54
CA LEU A 726 -0.43 23.16 -24.97
C LEU A 726 -1.01 21.75 -24.83
N ILE A 727 -0.85 20.90 -25.85
CA ILE A 727 -1.27 19.49 -25.81
C ILE A 727 -0.56 18.75 -24.66
N ALA A 728 0.76 18.87 -24.57
CA ALA A 728 1.55 18.20 -23.54
C ALA A 728 1.19 18.66 -22.13
N TRP A 729 0.96 19.96 -21.92
CA TRP A 729 0.54 20.49 -20.64
C TRP A 729 -0.84 19.95 -20.22
N VAL A 730 -1.81 19.95 -21.14
CA VAL A 730 -3.14 19.39 -20.89
C VAL A 730 -3.04 17.90 -20.60
N ASP A 731 -2.32 17.14 -21.44
CA ASP A 731 -2.21 15.68 -21.31
C ASP A 731 -1.44 15.26 -20.06
N ALA A 732 -0.53 16.09 -19.53
CA ALA A 732 0.11 15.84 -18.23
C ALA A 732 -0.78 16.18 -17.03
N ASN A 733 -2.06 16.48 -17.27
CA ASN A 733 -3.06 16.91 -16.30
C ASN A 733 -2.80 18.30 -15.69
N CYS A 734 -2.36 19.23 -16.53
CA CYS A 734 -2.24 20.66 -16.24
C CYS A 734 -1.42 21.00 -14.97
N PRO A 735 -0.17 20.53 -14.83
CA PRO A 735 0.68 20.96 -13.71
C PRO A 735 0.90 22.49 -13.79
N TYR A 736 0.90 23.13 -12.62
CA TYR A 736 1.18 24.55 -12.45
C TYR A 736 2.68 24.81 -12.34
N ARG A 737 3.37 24.08 -11.43
CA ARG A 737 4.80 24.21 -11.18
C ARG A 737 5.58 23.01 -11.73
N GLY A 738 6.69 23.29 -12.40
CA GLY A 738 7.76 22.32 -12.64
C GLY A 738 8.79 22.31 -11.52
N ASP A 739 9.80 21.48 -11.66
CA ASP A 739 10.91 21.34 -10.70
C ASP A 739 11.70 22.64 -10.52
N ASP A 740 11.97 23.42 -11.58
CA ASP A 740 12.67 24.70 -11.45
C ASP A 740 11.85 25.73 -10.65
N ASP A 741 10.53 25.75 -10.86
CA ASP A 741 9.63 26.64 -10.12
C ASP A 741 9.60 26.29 -8.62
N ILE A 742 9.69 24.99 -8.32
CA ILE A 742 9.76 24.48 -6.95
C ILE A 742 11.10 24.81 -6.33
N ARG A 743 12.20 24.49 -7.02
CA ARG A 743 13.55 24.69 -6.50
C ARG A 743 13.92 26.16 -6.36
N ALA A 744 13.23 27.07 -7.04
CA ALA A 744 13.37 28.51 -6.80
C ALA A 744 12.86 28.97 -5.42
N LEU A 745 12.08 28.15 -4.71
CA LEU A 745 11.63 28.45 -3.35
C LEU A 745 12.74 28.18 -2.33
N PRO A 746 12.88 29.02 -1.28
CA PRO A 746 13.89 28.80 -0.26
C PRO A 746 13.58 27.55 0.57
N ASP A 747 14.62 26.98 1.17
CA ASP A 747 14.44 25.91 2.16
C ASP A 747 13.62 26.42 3.36
N PRO A 748 12.69 25.61 3.92
CA PRO A 748 11.89 26.02 5.06
C PRO A 748 12.76 26.16 6.32
N SER A 749 12.53 27.23 7.08
CA SER A 749 13.18 27.48 8.37
C SER A 749 12.12 27.66 9.45
N PHE A 750 12.18 26.83 10.49
CA PHE A 750 11.25 26.84 11.62
C PHE A 750 11.91 26.30 12.89
N ALA A 751 11.30 26.58 14.03
CA ALA A 751 11.83 26.14 15.33
C ALA A 751 11.95 24.61 15.39
N ARG A 752 13.09 24.11 15.88
CA ARG A 752 13.38 22.67 16.05
C ARG A 752 13.51 21.87 14.74
N VAL A 753 13.68 22.52 13.58
CA VAL A 753 13.97 21.83 12.32
C VAL A 753 15.22 20.94 12.43
N GLU A 754 16.18 21.32 13.27
CA GLU A 754 17.43 20.58 13.50
C GLU A 754 17.24 19.26 14.23
N GLU A 755 16.08 19.07 14.89
CA GLU A 755 15.74 17.85 15.63
C GLU A 755 15.07 16.79 14.75
N LEU A 756 14.70 17.14 13.50
CA LEU A 756 14.12 16.20 12.57
C LEU A 756 15.20 15.28 11.99
N PRO A 757 14.97 13.95 11.92
CA PRO A 757 15.93 13.01 11.33
C PRO A 757 16.28 13.40 9.88
N ILE A 758 15.26 13.77 9.11
CA ILE A 758 15.40 14.26 7.74
C ILE A 758 14.79 15.64 7.64
N ARG A 759 15.61 16.66 7.41
CA ARG A 759 15.16 18.05 7.33
C ARG A 759 14.40 18.29 6.02
N PRO A 760 13.21 18.91 6.05
CA PRO A 760 12.53 19.35 4.84
C PRO A 760 13.40 20.35 4.07
N ARG A 761 13.62 20.09 2.79
CA ARG A 761 14.39 20.93 1.89
C ARG A 761 13.63 21.16 0.60
N ILE A 762 13.95 22.22 -0.13
CA ILE A 762 13.37 22.56 -1.43
C ILE A 762 14.49 22.97 -2.39
N TRP A 763 15.09 24.14 -2.18
CA TRP A 763 16.24 24.61 -2.97
C TRP A 763 17.39 23.61 -2.88
N THR A 764 17.73 23.14 -1.67
CA THR A 764 18.80 22.15 -1.45
C THR A 764 18.31 20.71 -1.39
N ALA A 765 17.08 20.43 -1.84
CA ALA A 765 16.54 19.07 -1.84
C ALA A 765 17.42 18.14 -2.69
N PRO A 766 17.83 16.97 -2.16
CA PRO A 766 18.72 16.08 -2.88
C PRO A 766 18.03 15.48 -4.12
N ARG A 767 18.81 15.14 -5.15
CA ARG A 767 18.37 14.22 -6.20
C ARG A 767 18.94 12.84 -5.86
N ILE A 768 18.05 11.87 -5.63
CA ILE A 768 18.44 10.51 -5.27
C ILE A 768 18.30 9.61 -6.50
N ALA A 769 19.42 9.14 -7.05
CA ALA A 769 19.42 8.15 -8.11
C ALA A 769 18.99 6.78 -7.57
N ARG A 770 18.15 6.05 -8.32
CA ARG A 770 17.66 4.71 -7.98
C ARG A 770 18.02 3.70 -9.09
N PRO A 771 18.23 2.40 -8.78
CA PRO A 771 18.39 1.85 -7.44
C PRO A 771 19.67 2.29 -6.74
#